data_AF-A0A813GVR6-F1
#
_entry.id   AF-A0A813GVR6-F1
#
_cell.length_a   1.000
_cell.length_b   1.000
_cell.length_c   1.000
_cell.angle_alpha   90.00
_cell.angle_beta   90.00
_cell.angle_gamma   90.00
#
_symmetry.space_group_name_H-M   'P 1'
#
loop_
_entity.id
_entity.type
_entity.pdbx_description
1 polymer ?
#
loop_
_entity_poly.entity_id
_entity_poly.type
_entity_poly.pdbx_seq_one_letter_code
_entity_poly.pdbx_strand_id
1 'polypeptide(L)'
;MGILELRIVTPKNKILCVIKADRGWRSVDLKEGICCQTSIGVIEQKLLVGGQELIDRALLDSIFPENTEAVPVTLIRRSQEQATWLAKCEEFGLQLQNAPAAMKADHDVVIAAVRRNWKALEFASEDLREDLEVALAALECDARAAELVGEALYADRIFVLSAVQKDWSLLRLAAEPLLADPDIVLAAVQGHWQALEWAGEAVWDYLDIPRAAAQKGGWAVYDLAPVEAQETLKADREFVLACVRLDWRCLYNVSEELRGDREIGIVAVHQDWRAMRLLHADLQGDREILESAVQQDWCCLTLALEEFPIELDLLIQIVQKNWQVFAHLPEAYKAEPQIVWAAVSQNWRALEFATKACKANPEIMMMAAHQNSKAIFLAEPELYANKQVVSFVVQLDGMLLRLASDDLKNDAEIVLQAVLQDWQSLQFASAEVRADQQVVFAAFVQDSTAFDWISPSLKLEPQVMHAFLRHDRTILDRLPDEIFLDEAFVTALANDDKFGHQTVVQLCQRNWQVLGLLPSKFQRDKKVILTCIEKDWQAIELVAERQLCQNVWADLDFVRAAVLQNAQCMSQAEDKIWDDSEIVISAMKQDIKIIDLAEEDIQEKLWNNEEVVMEAIKQDPKAIRKAAKGMWLQKDMGIATASYNLDLHRCLPPDCSRQFNTGTTFAIAAGCAAFGSWMDPSKSVEEDDTDYSLQWVRVLPNRLFARALLRSYVDVVVTATWAVSGEGVFFSRAGLRQAINPTKYEVAKRPCIGLSEAAGNILSGAGVRGNFAISYLWTAPAWDTAIRWLDMVVVDEADRLVAKWNKIQQRHRAWEGKVDPCMQLLKLIDEATEKSQRADCWQLVAASATMNRTTHRNLKFSSGIDIASVRAGGSALPEAGGGGQTGDGTSSWPSALRHMVTVARPYQFPKVMSVAAVTIGKLAADRLLVVLATTSDAGRAPSSIYSLNIVVAQLRLRLAEFGTFEVVTVAAAVEAAAALWTVEGSAQRKRRASGSREVVVADAQAVRGIHLDNIDAVVIIGDPISVGEYLHCAGRTCRFQPGHAEPTGGTVVSVVASNVADRMEHHPWRRYG
;
A
#
# COMPACT_ATOMS: atom_id res chain seq x y z
N MET A 1 4.25 -92.54 26.84
CA MET A 1 5.71 -92.72 26.90
C MET A 1 6.07 -93.79 25.87
N GLY A 2 6.30 -93.38 24.63
CA GLY A 2 6.65 -94.29 23.54
C GLY A 2 8.16 -94.42 23.44
N ILE A 3 8.71 -95.56 23.86
CA ILE A 3 10.12 -95.89 23.64
C ILE A 3 10.24 -96.39 22.19
N LEU A 4 11.09 -95.73 21.41
CA LEU A 4 11.34 -96.07 20.02
C LEU A 4 12.60 -96.95 19.93
N GLU A 5 12.45 -98.18 19.46
CA GLU A 5 13.61 -99.04 19.16
C GLU A 5 14.13 -98.73 17.75
N LEU A 6 15.33 -98.15 17.67
CA LEU A 6 16.01 -97.80 16.42
C LEU A 6 17.17 -98.75 16.16
N ARG A 7 17.21 -99.34 14.97
CA ARG A 7 18.25 -100.28 14.53
C ARG A 7 19.26 -99.54 13.67
N ILE A 8 20.45 -99.29 14.21
CA ILE A 8 21.47 -98.51 13.53
C ILE A 8 22.22 -99.46 12.58
N VAL A 9 22.14 -99.22 11.28
CA VAL A 9 22.72 -100.08 10.23
C VAL A 9 23.78 -99.35 9.42
N THR A 10 24.79 -100.09 8.94
CA THR A 10 25.68 -99.59 7.88
C THR A 10 24.96 -99.51 6.54
N PRO A 11 25.50 -98.80 5.52
CA PRO A 11 24.96 -98.83 4.15
C PRO A 11 24.92 -100.21 3.49
N LYS A 12 25.64 -101.20 4.05
CA LYS A 12 25.57 -102.62 3.64
C LYS A 12 24.55 -103.43 4.47
N ASN A 13 23.59 -102.73 5.08
CA ASN A 13 22.50 -103.22 5.93
C ASN A 13 22.93 -104.10 7.14
N LYS A 14 24.21 -104.08 7.52
CA LYS A 14 24.71 -104.74 8.74
C LYS A 14 24.40 -103.86 9.95
N ILE A 15 23.67 -104.40 10.93
CA ILE A 15 23.40 -103.76 12.22
C ILE A 15 24.71 -103.50 12.97
N LEU A 16 24.85 -102.29 13.51
CA LEU A 16 25.94 -101.83 14.37
C LEU A 16 25.52 -101.87 15.84
N CYS A 17 24.36 -101.30 16.16
CA CYS A 17 23.78 -101.28 17.49
C CYS A 17 22.25 -101.11 17.43
N VAL A 18 21.59 -101.21 18.58
CA VAL A 18 20.14 -101.01 18.74
C VAL A 18 19.90 -100.08 19.92
N ILE A 19 19.25 -98.96 19.66
CA ILE A 19 19.02 -97.90 20.66
C ILE A 19 17.56 -97.82 21.01
N LYS A 20 17.28 -97.73 22.30
CA LYS A 20 15.95 -97.46 22.85
C LYS A 20 15.89 -95.97 23.20
N ALA A 21 15.50 -95.17 22.21
CA ALA A 21 15.36 -93.74 22.36
C ALA A 21 13.98 -93.39 22.95
N ASP A 22 13.88 -92.29 23.68
CA ASP A 22 12.58 -91.67 23.92
C ASP A 22 12.16 -90.93 22.64
N ARG A 23 10.86 -90.93 22.31
CA ARG A 23 10.34 -90.09 21.20
C ARG A 23 10.62 -88.60 21.42
N GLY A 24 10.69 -88.14 22.67
CA GLY A 24 11.06 -86.78 23.02
C GLY A 24 12.52 -86.40 22.79
N TRP A 25 13.40 -87.35 22.41
CA TRP A 25 14.79 -87.05 22.04
C TRP A 25 14.89 -86.23 20.75
N ARG A 26 16.00 -85.53 20.61
CA ARG A 26 16.49 -84.94 19.37
C ARG A 26 17.46 -85.90 18.65
N SER A 27 17.70 -85.64 17.37
CA SER A 27 18.68 -86.39 16.58
C SER A 27 20.10 -86.33 17.16
N VAL A 28 20.48 -85.25 17.87
CA VAL A 28 21.77 -85.19 18.60
C VAL A 28 21.83 -86.18 19.77
N ASP A 29 20.76 -86.30 20.57
CA ASP A 29 20.70 -87.25 21.70
C ASP A 29 20.80 -88.70 21.19
N LEU A 30 20.21 -88.98 20.02
CA LEU A 30 20.38 -90.25 19.31
C LEU A 30 21.85 -90.48 18.90
N LYS A 31 22.54 -89.46 18.33
CA LYS A 31 23.97 -89.57 17.96
C LYS A 31 24.87 -89.77 19.19
N GLU A 32 24.56 -89.15 20.33
CA GLU A 32 25.24 -89.43 21.61
C GLU A 32 25.02 -90.87 22.06
N GLY A 33 23.79 -91.39 21.98
CA GLY A 33 23.49 -92.80 22.25
C GLY A 33 24.28 -93.78 21.35
N ILE A 34 24.44 -93.45 20.07
CA ILE A 34 25.28 -94.21 19.12
C ILE A 34 26.75 -94.13 19.52
N CYS A 35 27.25 -92.95 19.87
CA CYS A 35 28.64 -92.72 20.28
C CYS A 35 28.98 -93.59 21.50
N CYS A 36 28.12 -93.58 22.53
CA CYS A 36 28.27 -94.37 23.75
C CYS A 36 28.27 -95.90 23.50
N GLN A 37 27.55 -96.40 22.48
CA GLN A 37 27.49 -97.84 22.17
C GLN A 37 28.52 -98.32 21.14
N THR A 38 29.01 -97.44 20.25
CA THR A 38 29.83 -97.83 19.09
C THR A 38 31.23 -97.20 19.05
N SER A 39 31.50 -96.23 19.93
CA SER A 39 32.72 -95.39 19.90
C SER A 39 32.93 -94.60 18.58
N ILE A 40 31.89 -94.46 17.76
CA ILE A 40 31.89 -93.56 16.58
C ILE A 40 31.52 -92.16 17.07
N GLY A 41 32.43 -91.19 16.94
CA GLY A 41 32.24 -89.85 17.51
C GLY A 41 30.99 -89.17 16.92
N VAL A 42 30.26 -88.40 17.73
CA VAL A 42 28.99 -87.73 17.34
C VAL A 42 29.08 -87.01 15.98
N ILE A 43 30.18 -86.29 15.76
CA ILE A 43 30.45 -85.56 14.51
C ILE A 43 30.79 -86.45 13.29
N GLU A 44 31.23 -87.69 13.50
CA GLU A 44 31.44 -88.66 12.40
C GLU A 44 30.11 -89.25 11.87
N GLN A 45 28.98 -88.97 12.50
CA GLN A 45 27.72 -89.66 12.22
C GLN A 45 26.81 -88.90 11.24
N LYS A 46 26.77 -89.36 9.99
CA LYS A 46 25.73 -89.01 9.00
C LYS A 46 24.61 -90.05 9.11
N LEU A 47 23.52 -89.71 9.81
CA LEU A 47 22.36 -90.59 10.03
C LEU A 47 21.30 -90.35 8.95
N LEU A 48 20.93 -91.39 8.20
CA LEU A 48 19.89 -91.31 7.17
C LEU A 48 18.65 -92.14 7.54
N VAL A 49 17.47 -91.57 7.31
CA VAL A 49 16.15 -92.24 7.42
C VAL A 49 15.41 -92.06 6.10
N GLY A 50 15.00 -93.16 5.47
CA GLY A 50 14.33 -93.12 4.16
C GLY A 50 15.17 -92.52 3.01
N GLY A 51 16.45 -92.18 3.26
CA GLY A 51 17.34 -91.46 2.35
C GLY A 51 17.66 -90.02 2.77
N GLN A 52 16.92 -89.42 3.71
CA GLN A 52 17.12 -88.05 4.20
C GLN A 52 18.03 -88.01 5.45
N GLU A 53 18.89 -86.99 5.57
CA GLU A 53 19.77 -86.82 6.75
C GLU A 53 19.04 -86.25 7.97
N LEU A 54 19.28 -86.84 9.14
CA LEU A 54 18.76 -86.35 10.41
C LEU A 54 19.56 -85.15 10.91
N ILE A 55 18.97 -83.97 10.75
CA ILE A 55 19.48 -82.71 11.32
C ILE A 55 19.40 -82.80 12.85
N ASP A 56 20.48 -82.45 13.54
CA ASP A 56 20.69 -82.60 15.00
C ASP A 56 19.57 -82.04 15.89
N ARG A 57 18.86 -81.02 15.43
CA ARG A 57 17.77 -80.35 16.16
C ARG A 57 16.40 -81.00 16.01
N ALA A 58 16.21 -81.89 15.03
CA ALA A 58 14.92 -82.52 14.76
C ALA A 58 14.54 -83.52 15.87
N LEU A 59 13.26 -83.54 16.26
CA LEU A 59 12.73 -84.43 17.30
C LEU A 59 12.37 -85.79 16.70
N LEU A 60 12.71 -86.89 17.37
CA LEU A 60 12.45 -88.23 16.87
C LEU A 60 10.94 -88.49 16.69
N ASP A 61 10.10 -87.94 17.57
CA ASP A 61 8.63 -87.98 17.44
C ASP A 61 8.12 -87.40 16.11
N SER A 62 8.75 -86.35 15.60
CA SER A 62 8.40 -85.72 14.31
C SER A 62 8.91 -86.49 13.08
N ILE A 63 9.80 -87.45 13.28
CA ILE A 63 10.41 -88.27 12.21
C ILE A 63 9.75 -89.67 12.16
N PHE A 64 9.31 -90.21 13.30
CA PHE A 64 8.91 -91.61 13.44
C PHE A 64 7.49 -91.76 14.06
N PRO A 65 6.42 -91.84 13.23
CA PRO A 65 5.03 -91.81 13.69
C PRO A 65 4.68 -92.95 14.65
N GLU A 66 3.61 -92.76 15.45
CA GLU A 66 3.33 -93.52 16.68
C GLU A 66 3.40 -95.05 16.55
N ASN A 67 2.89 -95.62 15.45
CA ASN A 67 2.81 -97.07 15.20
C ASN A 67 4.11 -97.72 14.65
N THR A 68 5.23 -96.99 14.59
CA THR A 68 6.44 -97.51 13.95
C THR A 68 7.33 -98.30 14.92
N GLU A 69 7.26 -99.63 14.86
CA GLU A 69 8.15 -100.52 15.62
C GLU A 69 9.41 -100.89 14.81
N ALA A 70 10.60 -100.74 15.40
CA ALA A 70 11.89 -101.20 14.88
C ALA A 70 12.36 -100.63 13.52
N VAL A 71 12.56 -99.31 13.42
CA VAL A 71 13.02 -98.65 12.18
C VAL A 71 14.54 -98.79 11.97
N PRO A 72 15.03 -99.14 10.76
CA PRO A 72 16.44 -99.04 10.42
C PRO A 72 16.86 -97.59 10.15
N VAL A 73 17.90 -97.12 10.84
CA VAL A 73 18.56 -95.83 10.59
C VAL A 73 19.95 -96.11 10.02
N THR A 74 20.23 -95.60 8.81
CA THR A 74 21.50 -95.86 8.14
C THR A 74 22.56 -94.89 8.60
N LEU A 75 23.55 -95.38 9.35
CA LEU A 75 24.74 -94.63 9.74
C LEU A 75 25.81 -94.74 8.67
N ILE A 76 26.04 -93.63 7.94
CA ILE A 76 27.27 -93.39 7.18
C ILE A 76 28.29 -92.78 8.15
N ARG A 77 29.45 -93.42 8.30
CA ARG A 77 30.57 -92.85 9.07
C ARG A 77 31.40 -91.93 8.17
N ARG A 78 31.33 -90.62 8.41
CA ARG A 78 32.24 -89.60 7.86
C ARG A 78 33.66 -89.87 8.39
N SER A 79 34.69 -89.43 7.67
CA SER A 79 36.06 -89.53 8.20
C SER A 79 36.25 -88.55 9.36
N GLN A 80 37.12 -88.87 10.33
CA GLN A 80 37.43 -87.96 11.44
C GLN A 80 37.92 -86.58 10.95
N GLU A 81 38.61 -86.54 9.80
CA GLU A 81 39.05 -85.30 9.16
C GLU A 81 37.86 -84.50 8.61
N GLN A 82 37.01 -85.13 7.77
CA GLN A 82 35.79 -84.53 7.20
C GLN A 82 34.85 -84.01 8.31
N ALA A 83 34.64 -84.81 9.36
CA ALA A 83 33.86 -84.45 10.52
C ALA A 83 34.40 -83.20 11.25
N THR A 84 35.73 -83.07 11.39
CA THR A 84 36.33 -81.86 12.01
C THR A 84 36.29 -80.64 11.11
N TRP A 85 36.29 -80.79 9.78
CA TRP A 85 36.16 -79.65 8.87
C TRP A 85 34.71 -79.19 8.71
N LEU A 86 33.74 -80.10 8.68
CA LEU A 86 32.31 -79.79 8.78
C LEU A 86 32.03 -78.90 9.99
N ALA A 87 32.37 -79.35 11.20
CA ALA A 87 32.11 -78.58 12.42
C ALA A 87 32.77 -77.19 12.43
N LYS A 88 34.00 -77.05 11.92
CA LYS A 88 34.68 -75.75 11.76
C LYS A 88 33.98 -74.83 10.76
N CYS A 89 33.51 -75.39 9.65
CA CYS A 89 32.84 -74.64 8.59
C CYS A 89 31.42 -74.23 8.99
N GLU A 90 30.69 -75.06 9.74
CA GLU A 90 29.40 -74.73 10.36
C GLU A 90 29.54 -73.62 11.41
N GLU A 91 30.62 -73.62 12.20
CA GLU A 91 30.92 -72.51 13.12
C GLU A 91 31.23 -71.23 12.34
N PHE A 92 32.19 -71.29 11.40
CA PHE A 92 32.69 -70.16 10.62
C PHE A 92 33.16 -70.59 9.20
N GLY A 93 32.35 -70.31 8.17
CA GLY A 93 32.56 -70.83 6.81
C GLY A 93 33.91 -70.51 6.16
N LEU A 94 34.56 -69.40 6.50
CA LEU A 94 35.88 -69.06 5.97
C LEU A 94 37.02 -69.97 6.48
N GLN A 95 36.76 -70.88 7.44
CA GLN A 95 37.72 -71.93 7.79
C GLN A 95 38.10 -72.82 6.60
N LEU A 96 37.25 -72.91 5.57
CA LEU A 96 37.54 -73.62 4.33
C LEU A 96 38.83 -73.12 3.65
N GLN A 97 39.22 -71.85 3.82
CA GLN A 97 40.51 -71.32 3.34
C GLN A 97 41.71 -72.16 3.83
N ASN A 98 41.65 -72.62 5.08
CA ASN A 98 42.71 -73.37 5.75
C ASN A 98 42.60 -74.89 5.55
N ALA A 99 41.56 -75.37 4.85
CA ALA A 99 41.33 -76.79 4.64
C ALA A 99 42.30 -77.39 3.60
N PRO A 100 42.68 -78.67 3.73
CA PRO A 100 43.48 -79.36 2.72
C PRO A 100 42.66 -79.60 1.45
N ALA A 101 43.34 -79.82 0.31
CA ALA A 101 42.69 -79.92 -1.01
C ALA A 101 41.54 -80.95 -1.07
N ALA A 102 41.70 -82.11 -0.41
CA ALA A 102 40.66 -83.14 -0.35
C ALA A 102 39.37 -82.69 0.36
N MET A 103 39.44 -81.71 1.27
CA MET A 103 38.29 -81.15 1.98
C MET A 103 37.71 -79.92 1.26
N LYS A 104 38.51 -79.26 0.41
CA LYS A 104 38.05 -78.22 -0.54
C LYS A 104 37.29 -78.81 -1.73
N ALA A 105 37.47 -80.11 -1.98
CA ALA A 105 36.75 -80.92 -2.94
C ALA A 105 35.69 -81.85 -2.29
N ASP A 106 35.36 -81.66 -1.00
CA ASP A 106 34.34 -82.44 -0.30
C ASP A 106 33.01 -81.67 -0.28
N HIS A 107 32.02 -82.16 -1.03
CA HIS A 107 30.72 -81.53 -1.23
C HIS A 107 29.98 -81.21 0.09
N ASP A 108 29.97 -82.14 1.05
CA ASP A 108 29.38 -81.95 2.38
C ASP A 108 30.06 -80.77 3.12
N VAL A 109 31.39 -80.74 3.14
CA VAL A 109 32.19 -79.68 3.80
C VAL A 109 32.01 -78.32 3.12
N VAL A 110 31.98 -78.28 1.79
CA VAL A 110 31.85 -77.02 1.03
C VAL A 110 30.44 -76.44 1.18
N ILE A 111 29.37 -77.23 1.06
CA ILE A 111 28.00 -76.72 1.29
C ILE A 111 27.83 -76.20 2.71
N ALA A 112 28.38 -76.87 3.73
CA ALA A 112 28.34 -76.39 5.11
C ALA A 112 29.08 -75.04 5.28
N ALA A 113 30.24 -74.88 4.64
CA ALA A 113 31.01 -73.63 4.65
C ALA A 113 30.27 -72.48 3.93
N VAL A 114 29.72 -72.77 2.75
CA VAL A 114 29.03 -71.82 1.87
C VAL A 114 27.72 -71.34 2.49
N ARG A 115 26.89 -72.24 3.03
CA ARG A 115 25.67 -71.88 3.79
C ARG A 115 25.96 -71.07 5.06
N ARG A 116 27.21 -71.08 5.55
CA ARG A 116 27.64 -70.29 6.70
C ARG A 116 28.24 -68.93 6.30
N ASN A 117 28.95 -68.87 5.17
CA ASN A 117 29.43 -67.65 4.54
C ASN A 117 29.71 -67.92 3.05
N TRP A 118 28.95 -67.29 2.15
CA TRP A 118 29.05 -67.47 0.70
C TRP A 118 30.47 -67.31 0.14
N LYS A 119 31.29 -66.43 0.75
CA LYS A 119 32.69 -66.22 0.35
C LYS A 119 33.59 -67.45 0.54
N ALA A 120 33.13 -68.48 1.25
CA ALA A 120 33.84 -69.76 1.30
C ALA A 120 34.01 -70.40 -0.10
N LEU A 121 33.11 -70.09 -1.06
CA LEU A 121 33.17 -70.61 -2.44
C LEU A 121 34.50 -70.27 -3.14
N GLU A 122 35.13 -69.14 -2.81
CA GLU A 122 36.47 -68.73 -3.29
C GLU A 122 37.56 -69.76 -2.97
N PHE A 123 37.33 -70.65 -2.00
CA PHE A 123 38.27 -71.67 -1.54
C PHE A 123 37.87 -73.11 -1.88
N ALA A 124 36.73 -73.33 -2.55
CA ALA A 124 36.34 -74.64 -3.07
C ALA A 124 37.21 -75.05 -4.28
N SER A 125 37.24 -76.35 -4.60
CA SER A 125 37.79 -76.84 -5.88
C SER A 125 37.01 -76.31 -7.08
N GLU A 126 37.64 -76.24 -8.25
CA GLU A 126 37.02 -75.76 -9.49
C GLU A 126 35.74 -76.57 -9.81
N ASP A 127 35.81 -77.90 -9.74
CA ASP A 127 34.68 -78.83 -9.85
C ASP A 127 33.46 -78.47 -8.98
N LEU A 128 33.67 -77.91 -7.78
CA LEU A 128 32.59 -77.54 -6.84
C LEU A 128 32.17 -76.06 -6.94
N ARG A 129 32.80 -75.28 -7.81
CA ARG A 129 32.31 -73.95 -8.23
C ARG A 129 31.44 -74.03 -9.49
N GLU A 130 31.51 -75.15 -10.21
CA GLU A 130 30.62 -75.50 -11.32
C GLU A 130 29.46 -76.40 -10.88
N ASP A 131 29.45 -76.88 -9.63
CA ASP A 131 28.33 -77.63 -9.07
C ASP A 131 27.12 -76.73 -8.77
N LEU A 132 25.96 -77.11 -9.33
CA LEU A 132 24.72 -76.35 -9.24
C LEU A 132 24.11 -76.34 -7.81
N GLU A 133 24.24 -77.40 -7.01
CA GLU A 133 23.72 -77.40 -5.63
C GLU A 133 24.56 -76.50 -4.73
N VAL A 134 25.90 -76.57 -4.86
CA VAL A 134 26.83 -75.69 -4.15
C VAL A 134 26.61 -74.22 -4.53
N ALA A 135 26.48 -73.93 -5.83
CA ALA A 135 26.30 -72.58 -6.34
C ALA A 135 24.95 -71.97 -5.92
N LEU A 136 23.85 -72.74 -6.01
CA LEU A 136 22.54 -72.28 -5.52
C LEU A 136 22.55 -72.07 -4.00
N ALA A 137 23.20 -72.93 -3.22
CA ALA A 137 23.34 -72.75 -1.77
C ALA A 137 24.17 -71.49 -1.39
N ALA A 138 25.11 -71.08 -2.25
CA ALA A 138 25.85 -69.83 -2.10
C ALA A 138 24.97 -68.61 -2.40
N LEU A 139 24.24 -68.67 -3.51
CA LEU A 139 23.33 -67.65 -4.01
C LEU A 139 22.09 -67.45 -3.10
N GLU A 140 21.63 -68.51 -2.42
CA GLU A 140 20.62 -68.41 -1.37
C GLU A 140 21.03 -67.41 -0.28
N CYS A 141 22.33 -67.39 0.08
CA CYS A 141 22.90 -66.57 1.14
C CYS A 141 23.21 -65.13 0.71
N ASP A 142 23.76 -64.91 -0.49
CA ASP A 142 24.12 -63.59 -1.02
C ASP A 142 24.23 -63.62 -2.54
N ALA A 143 23.63 -62.66 -3.23
CA ALA A 143 23.64 -62.60 -4.70
C ALA A 143 25.07 -62.53 -5.28
N ARG A 144 26.00 -61.91 -4.55
CA ARG A 144 27.41 -61.74 -4.98
C ARG A 144 28.21 -63.06 -5.03
N ALA A 145 27.64 -64.16 -4.53
CA ALA A 145 28.19 -65.49 -4.75
C ALA A 145 28.28 -65.85 -6.24
N ALA A 146 27.42 -65.27 -7.08
CA ALA A 146 27.44 -65.47 -8.52
C ALA A 146 28.69 -64.91 -9.22
N GLU A 147 29.53 -64.09 -8.56
CA GLU A 147 30.83 -63.65 -9.10
C GLU A 147 31.98 -64.61 -8.75
N LEU A 148 31.70 -65.73 -8.06
CA LEU A 148 32.69 -66.73 -7.60
C LEU A 148 32.46 -68.15 -8.15
N VAL A 149 31.41 -68.37 -8.95
CA VAL A 149 31.13 -69.65 -9.63
C VAL A 149 32.00 -69.82 -10.88
N GLY A 150 32.09 -71.04 -11.40
CA GLY A 150 32.73 -71.31 -12.69
C GLY A 150 31.87 -70.88 -13.87
N GLU A 151 32.51 -70.51 -14.99
CA GLU A 151 31.84 -69.93 -16.16
C GLU A 151 30.78 -70.85 -16.78
N ALA A 152 30.89 -72.17 -16.60
CA ALA A 152 29.91 -73.15 -17.06
C ALA A 152 28.48 -72.88 -16.52
N LEU A 153 28.35 -72.39 -15.28
CA LEU A 153 27.05 -72.10 -14.67
C LEU A 153 26.38 -70.83 -15.21
N TYR A 154 27.11 -69.94 -15.89
CA TYR A 154 26.51 -68.81 -16.61
C TYR A 154 25.74 -69.24 -17.87
N ALA A 155 25.92 -70.48 -18.33
CA ALA A 155 25.11 -71.10 -19.36
C ALA A 155 23.98 -71.99 -18.80
N ASP A 156 23.87 -72.16 -17.47
CA ASP A 156 22.77 -72.91 -16.85
C ASP A 156 21.54 -72.04 -16.60
N ARG A 157 20.40 -72.46 -17.15
CA ARG A 157 19.13 -71.73 -17.07
C ARG A 157 18.61 -71.61 -15.64
N ILE A 158 18.82 -72.62 -14.79
CA ILE A 158 18.28 -72.68 -13.43
C ILE A 158 19.10 -71.75 -12.53
N PHE A 159 20.43 -71.77 -12.66
CA PHE A 159 21.32 -70.88 -11.94
C PHE A 159 21.06 -69.41 -12.30
N VAL A 160 21.07 -69.07 -13.61
CA VAL A 160 20.87 -67.68 -14.06
C VAL A 160 19.50 -67.15 -13.66
N LEU A 161 18.42 -67.91 -13.85
CA LEU A 161 17.07 -67.49 -13.43
C LEU A 161 17.00 -67.23 -11.92
N SER A 162 17.62 -68.11 -11.11
CA SER A 162 17.69 -67.94 -9.65
C SER A 162 18.52 -66.73 -9.24
N ALA A 163 19.61 -66.44 -9.97
CA ALA A 163 20.51 -65.33 -9.69
C ALA A 163 19.84 -63.99 -10.00
N VAL A 164 19.20 -63.90 -11.15
CA VAL A 164 18.43 -62.72 -11.60
C VAL A 164 17.26 -62.41 -10.65
N GLN A 165 16.61 -63.42 -10.08
CA GLN A 165 15.56 -63.23 -9.05
C GLN A 165 16.10 -62.70 -7.71
N LYS A 166 17.40 -62.83 -7.43
CA LYS A 166 18.07 -62.28 -6.24
C LYS A 166 18.64 -60.87 -6.49
N ASP A 167 19.27 -60.67 -7.66
CA ASP A 167 19.81 -59.40 -8.12
C ASP A 167 19.76 -59.35 -9.66
N TRP A 168 18.88 -58.49 -10.18
CA TRP A 168 18.68 -58.25 -11.62
C TRP A 168 19.96 -57.92 -12.38
N SER A 169 20.95 -57.30 -11.71
CA SER A 169 22.19 -56.86 -12.34
C SER A 169 23.10 -58.02 -12.71
N LEU A 170 22.85 -59.23 -12.18
CA LEU A 170 23.58 -60.45 -12.51
C LEU A 170 23.25 -61.01 -13.89
N LEU A 171 22.23 -60.49 -14.59
CA LEU A 171 21.97 -60.81 -15.99
C LEU A 171 23.22 -60.56 -16.87
N ARG A 172 24.05 -59.56 -16.52
CA ARG A 172 25.34 -59.26 -17.17
C ARG A 172 26.35 -60.42 -17.24
N LEU A 173 26.15 -61.45 -16.42
CA LEU A 173 27.04 -62.62 -16.36
C LEU A 173 26.58 -63.76 -17.27
N ALA A 174 25.31 -63.78 -17.68
CA ALA A 174 24.73 -64.91 -18.39
C ALA A 174 25.26 -65.04 -19.83
N ALA A 175 25.38 -66.28 -20.30
CA ALA A 175 25.82 -66.58 -21.67
C ALA A 175 24.79 -66.08 -22.72
N GLU A 176 25.27 -65.71 -23.91
CA GLU A 176 24.47 -65.12 -25.00
C GLU A 176 23.09 -65.79 -25.25
N PRO A 177 22.93 -67.13 -25.25
CA PRO A 177 21.62 -67.76 -25.47
C PRO A 177 20.58 -67.46 -24.37
N LEU A 178 21.02 -67.19 -23.14
CA LEU A 178 20.16 -66.87 -22.00
C LEU A 178 19.83 -65.37 -21.90
N LEU A 179 20.65 -64.50 -22.51
CA LEU A 179 20.33 -63.07 -22.68
C LEU A 179 19.13 -62.85 -23.61
N ALA A 180 18.75 -63.86 -24.40
CA ALA A 180 17.56 -63.88 -25.25
C ALA A 180 16.40 -64.74 -24.68
N ASP A 181 16.54 -65.32 -23.48
CA ASP A 181 15.48 -66.13 -22.86
C ASP A 181 14.40 -65.21 -22.24
N PRO A 182 13.14 -65.28 -22.71
CA PRO A 182 12.12 -64.33 -22.30
C PRO A 182 11.71 -64.47 -20.82
N ASP A 183 11.79 -65.65 -20.21
CA ASP A 183 11.47 -65.81 -18.78
C ASP A 183 12.55 -65.17 -17.91
N ILE A 184 13.82 -65.37 -18.27
CA ILE A 184 14.97 -64.81 -17.53
C ILE A 184 14.97 -63.28 -17.63
N VAL A 185 14.82 -62.73 -18.83
CA VAL A 185 14.85 -61.27 -19.02
C VAL A 185 13.60 -60.61 -18.43
N LEU A 186 12.42 -61.24 -18.51
CA LEU A 186 11.23 -60.75 -17.82
C LEU A 186 11.42 -60.76 -16.29
N ALA A 187 12.03 -61.79 -15.71
CA ALA A 187 12.37 -61.82 -14.29
C ALA A 187 13.37 -60.70 -13.90
N ALA A 188 14.34 -60.41 -14.76
CA ALA A 188 15.29 -59.31 -14.54
C ALA A 188 14.61 -57.94 -14.55
N VAL A 189 13.73 -57.70 -15.52
CA VAL A 189 12.91 -56.48 -15.65
C VAL A 189 11.91 -56.33 -14.48
N GLN A 190 11.34 -57.45 -13.99
CA GLN A 190 10.53 -57.49 -12.78
C GLN A 190 11.34 -57.10 -11.52
N GLY A 191 12.66 -57.27 -11.52
CA GLY A 191 13.58 -56.56 -10.64
C GLY A 191 13.71 -55.08 -11.03
N HIS A 192 14.46 -54.77 -12.10
CA HIS A 192 14.72 -53.40 -12.56
C HIS A 192 14.78 -53.31 -14.09
N TRP A 193 14.21 -52.24 -14.65
CA TRP A 193 14.05 -52.07 -16.11
C TRP A 193 15.38 -51.99 -16.88
N GLN A 194 16.45 -51.46 -16.25
CA GLN A 194 17.79 -51.38 -16.85
C GLN A 194 18.43 -52.75 -17.13
N ALA A 195 17.83 -53.87 -16.69
CA ALA A 195 18.26 -55.21 -17.11
C ALA A 195 18.30 -55.36 -18.65
N LEU A 196 17.46 -54.60 -19.38
CA LEU A 196 17.47 -54.56 -20.84
C LEU A 196 18.78 -54.07 -21.46
N GLU A 197 19.66 -53.38 -20.71
CA GLU A 197 21.00 -52.98 -21.19
C GLU A 197 21.92 -54.18 -21.50
N TRP A 198 21.58 -55.38 -21.02
CA TRP A 198 22.31 -56.63 -21.29
C TRP A 198 21.49 -57.67 -22.05
N ALA A 199 20.23 -57.39 -22.41
CA ALA A 199 19.37 -58.35 -23.08
C ALA A 199 19.66 -58.42 -24.59
N GLY A 200 19.57 -59.62 -25.17
CA GLY A 200 19.79 -59.85 -26.61
C GLY A 200 18.65 -59.31 -27.47
N GLU A 201 18.95 -58.92 -28.71
CA GLU A 201 18.00 -58.20 -29.60
C GLU A 201 16.64 -58.90 -29.79
N ALA A 202 16.60 -60.23 -29.72
CA ALA A 202 15.37 -61.01 -29.84
C ALA A 202 14.34 -60.79 -28.71
N VAL A 203 14.71 -60.18 -27.56
CA VAL A 203 13.72 -59.90 -26.49
C VAL A 203 12.70 -58.83 -26.88
N TRP A 204 13.05 -57.96 -27.83
CA TRP A 204 12.23 -56.83 -28.23
C TRP A 204 11.00 -57.23 -29.09
N ASP A 205 11.04 -58.42 -29.71
CA ASP A 205 9.88 -59.04 -30.35
C ASP A 205 8.79 -59.44 -29.34
N TYR A 206 9.18 -59.75 -28.09
CA TYR A 206 8.27 -60.13 -27.02
C TYR A 206 7.75 -58.89 -26.28
N LEU A 207 6.82 -58.15 -26.90
CA LEU A 207 6.27 -56.86 -26.42
C LEU A 207 5.95 -56.78 -24.91
N ASP A 208 5.58 -57.88 -24.26
CA ASP A 208 5.31 -57.92 -22.83
C ASP A 208 6.56 -57.60 -21.96
N ILE A 209 7.78 -57.82 -22.47
CA ILE A 209 9.03 -57.46 -21.79
C ILE A 209 9.27 -55.93 -21.87
N PRO A 210 9.27 -55.26 -23.04
CA PRO A 210 9.29 -53.79 -23.11
C PRO A 210 8.13 -53.13 -22.35
N ARG A 211 6.91 -53.67 -22.39
CA ARG A 211 5.76 -53.17 -21.61
C ARG A 211 6.02 -53.25 -20.10
N ALA A 212 6.52 -54.38 -19.59
CA ALA A 212 6.87 -54.54 -18.17
C ALA A 212 8.01 -53.60 -17.74
N ALA A 213 8.97 -53.33 -18.62
CA ALA A 213 10.03 -52.36 -18.37
C ALA A 213 9.51 -50.92 -18.37
N ALA A 214 8.64 -50.55 -19.33
CA ALA A 214 8.06 -49.23 -19.47
C ALA A 214 7.27 -48.78 -18.23
N GLN A 215 6.62 -49.71 -17.52
CA GLN A 215 5.93 -49.44 -16.24
C GLN A 215 6.86 -48.94 -15.11
N LYS A 216 8.19 -49.03 -15.28
CA LYS A 216 9.19 -48.53 -14.31
C LYS A 216 10.18 -47.53 -14.91
N GLY A 217 10.64 -47.76 -16.14
CA GLY A 217 11.63 -46.92 -16.83
C GLY A 217 11.05 -45.83 -17.72
N GLY A 218 9.75 -45.90 -18.03
CA GLY A 218 9.11 -45.02 -19.00
C GLY A 218 9.80 -45.03 -20.35
N TRP A 219 9.92 -43.85 -20.98
CA TRP A 219 10.47 -43.73 -22.32
C TRP A 219 11.95 -44.10 -22.45
N ALA A 220 12.73 -44.16 -21.36
CA ALA A 220 14.12 -44.61 -21.43
C ALA A 220 14.26 -46.06 -21.95
N VAL A 221 13.18 -46.86 -21.89
CA VAL A 221 13.12 -48.20 -22.49
C VAL A 221 13.08 -48.12 -24.03
N TYR A 222 12.45 -47.11 -24.61
CA TYR A 222 12.47 -46.90 -26.07
C TYR A 222 13.89 -46.57 -26.55
N ASP A 223 14.64 -45.75 -25.79
CA ASP A 223 15.99 -45.32 -26.17
C ASP A 223 17.02 -46.48 -26.11
N LEU A 224 16.70 -47.58 -25.43
CA LEU A 224 17.47 -48.83 -25.42
C LEU A 224 17.07 -49.80 -26.55
N ALA A 225 15.93 -49.60 -27.22
CA ALA A 225 15.43 -50.54 -28.22
C ALA A 225 16.22 -50.44 -29.54
N PRO A 226 16.47 -51.56 -30.25
CA PRO A 226 17.03 -51.52 -31.59
C PRO A 226 16.09 -50.79 -32.55
N VAL A 227 16.64 -50.14 -33.58
CA VAL A 227 15.92 -49.25 -34.51
C VAL A 227 14.70 -49.93 -35.16
N GLU A 228 14.78 -51.23 -35.37
CA GLU A 228 13.72 -52.06 -35.97
C GLU A 228 12.52 -52.26 -35.02
N ALA A 229 12.76 -52.34 -33.70
CA ALA A 229 11.72 -52.40 -32.68
C ALA A 229 11.19 -51.01 -32.27
N GLN A 230 11.96 -49.94 -32.47
CA GLN A 230 11.53 -48.58 -32.08
C GLN A 230 10.20 -48.16 -32.76
N GLU A 231 10.00 -48.50 -34.04
CA GLU A 231 8.75 -48.17 -34.73
C GLU A 231 7.56 -49.03 -34.28
N THR A 232 7.78 -50.29 -33.84
CA THR A 232 6.70 -51.11 -33.28
C THR A 232 6.30 -50.62 -31.88
N LEU A 233 7.27 -50.23 -31.04
CA LEU A 233 7.03 -49.68 -29.70
C LEU A 233 6.30 -48.32 -29.72
N LYS A 234 6.58 -47.46 -30.70
CA LYS A 234 5.83 -46.20 -30.92
C LYS A 234 4.36 -46.40 -31.27
N ALA A 235 4.01 -47.56 -31.81
CA ALA A 235 2.66 -47.95 -32.19
C ALA A 235 1.99 -48.89 -31.17
N ASP A 236 2.73 -49.42 -30.19
CA ASP A 236 2.15 -50.26 -29.13
C ASP A 236 1.46 -49.42 -28.06
N ARG A 237 0.12 -49.47 -28.06
CA ARG A 237 -0.74 -48.72 -27.14
C ARG A 237 -0.34 -48.89 -25.68
N GLU A 238 -0.09 -50.12 -25.24
CA GLU A 238 0.14 -50.42 -23.81
C GLU A 238 1.54 -50.02 -23.35
N PHE A 239 2.56 -50.15 -24.20
CA PHE A 239 3.88 -49.58 -23.98
C PHE A 239 3.82 -48.05 -23.85
N VAL A 240 3.15 -47.37 -24.80
CA VAL A 240 2.98 -45.91 -24.77
C VAL A 240 2.20 -45.47 -23.54
N LEU A 241 1.09 -46.13 -23.21
CA LEU A 241 0.28 -45.82 -22.03
C LEU A 241 1.06 -46.02 -20.73
N ALA A 242 1.93 -47.04 -20.64
CA ALA A 242 2.85 -47.22 -19.52
C ALA A 242 3.89 -46.08 -19.42
N CYS A 243 4.46 -45.64 -20.54
CA CYS A 243 5.38 -44.49 -20.58
C CYS A 243 4.69 -43.17 -20.18
N VAL A 244 3.50 -42.91 -20.75
CA VAL A 244 2.71 -41.71 -20.52
C VAL A 244 2.29 -41.59 -19.06
N ARG A 245 2.02 -42.70 -18.36
CA ARG A 245 1.73 -42.73 -16.91
C ARG A 245 2.91 -42.28 -16.02
N LEU A 246 4.14 -42.16 -16.56
CA LEU A 246 5.34 -41.72 -15.82
C LEU A 246 5.84 -40.32 -16.22
N ASP A 247 5.87 -40.00 -17.52
CA ASP A 247 6.09 -38.63 -18.01
C ASP A 247 5.32 -38.41 -19.32
N TRP A 248 4.30 -37.55 -19.28
CA TRP A 248 3.51 -37.13 -20.45
C TRP A 248 4.35 -36.66 -21.65
N ARG A 249 5.58 -36.17 -21.44
CA ARG A 249 6.44 -35.65 -22.51
C ARG A 249 6.85 -36.68 -23.54
N CYS A 250 6.74 -37.98 -23.24
CA CYS A 250 6.98 -39.02 -24.24
C CYS A 250 6.08 -38.88 -25.49
N LEU A 251 4.92 -38.21 -25.37
CA LEU A 251 4.05 -37.86 -26.50
C LEU A 251 4.78 -37.16 -27.66
N TYR A 252 5.89 -36.44 -27.43
CA TYR A 252 6.71 -35.84 -28.49
C TYR A 252 7.25 -36.86 -29.51
N ASN A 253 7.39 -38.13 -29.12
CA ASN A 253 7.97 -39.22 -29.92
C ASN A 253 6.96 -40.32 -30.31
N VAL A 254 5.77 -40.33 -29.69
CA VAL A 254 4.65 -41.27 -29.96
C VAL A 254 4.07 -41.05 -31.37
N SER A 255 3.49 -42.10 -31.96
CA SER A 255 2.84 -42.04 -33.28
C SER A 255 1.63 -41.09 -33.32
N GLU A 256 1.35 -40.52 -34.49
CA GLU A 256 0.16 -39.68 -34.72
C GLU A 256 -1.15 -40.41 -34.38
N GLU A 257 -1.22 -41.72 -34.64
CA GLU A 257 -2.41 -42.53 -34.36
C GLU A 257 -2.68 -42.64 -32.85
N LEU A 258 -1.65 -42.86 -32.03
CA LEU A 258 -1.80 -42.94 -30.57
C LEU A 258 -1.91 -41.57 -29.88
N ARG A 259 -1.53 -40.48 -30.56
CA ARG A 259 -1.93 -39.11 -30.16
C ARG A 259 -3.45 -38.87 -30.29
N GLY A 260 -4.16 -39.76 -30.99
CA GLY A 260 -5.62 -39.83 -31.06
C GLY A 260 -6.29 -40.78 -30.05
N ASP A 261 -5.55 -41.50 -29.20
CA ASP A 261 -6.15 -42.36 -28.16
C ASP A 261 -6.61 -41.52 -26.96
N ARG A 262 -7.91 -41.65 -26.63
CA ARG A 262 -8.56 -40.86 -25.58
C ARG A 262 -8.01 -41.13 -24.17
N GLU A 263 -7.65 -42.38 -23.84
CA GLU A 263 -7.09 -42.69 -22.52
C GLU A 263 -5.68 -42.11 -22.38
N ILE A 264 -4.85 -42.27 -23.42
CA ILE A 264 -3.50 -41.67 -23.49
C ILE A 264 -3.59 -40.15 -23.34
N GLY A 265 -4.51 -39.49 -24.06
CA GLY A 265 -4.74 -38.05 -23.95
C GLY A 265 -5.18 -37.60 -22.55
N ILE A 266 -6.13 -38.32 -21.93
CA ILE A 266 -6.59 -38.06 -20.56
C ILE A 266 -5.45 -38.21 -19.55
N VAL A 267 -4.69 -39.31 -19.59
CA VAL A 267 -3.62 -39.60 -18.62
C VAL A 267 -2.46 -38.61 -18.76
N ALA A 268 -2.14 -38.16 -19.98
CA ALA A 268 -1.12 -37.16 -20.23
C ALA A 268 -1.55 -35.78 -19.70
N VAL A 269 -2.77 -35.33 -20.05
CA VAL A 269 -3.28 -34.01 -19.65
C VAL A 269 -3.52 -33.92 -18.14
N HIS A 270 -3.82 -35.02 -17.44
CA HIS A 270 -3.91 -35.04 -15.98
C HIS A 270 -2.58 -34.76 -15.24
N GLN A 271 -1.43 -34.77 -15.93
CA GLN A 271 -0.12 -34.44 -15.35
C GLN A 271 0.34 -33.01 -15.64
N ASP A 272 0.14 -32.54 -16.88
CA ASP A 272 0.42 -31.17 -17.31
C ASP A 272 -0.52 -30.86 -18.49
N TRP A 273 -1.34 -29.82 -18.34
CA TRP A 273 -2.25 -29.33 -19.38
C TRP A 273 -1.58 -29.16 -20.75
N ARG A 274 -0.27 -28.89 -20.81
CA ARG A 274 0.50 -28.71 -22.05
C ARG A 274 0.54 -29.94 -22.94
N ALA A 275 0.30 -31.14 -22.39
CA ALA A 275 0.14 -32.36 -23.16
C ALA A 275 -0.95 -32.25 -24.24
N MET A 276 -2.00 -31.44 -24.01
CA MET A 276 -3.08 -31.17 -24.97
C MET A 276 -2.56 -30.73 -26.34
N ARG A 277 -1.44 -29.97 -26.38
CA ARG A 277 -0.82 -29.47 -27.61
C ARG A 277 -0.16 -30.56 -28.47
N LEU A 278 -0.09 -31.79 -27.97
CA LEU A 278 0.47 -32.97 -28.64
C LEU A 278 -0.60 -34.02 -28.95
N LEU A 279 -1.87 -33.75 -28.64
CA LEU A 279 -3.00 -34.63 -28.97
C LEU A 279 -3.56 -34.29 -30.34
N HIS A 280 -4.16 -35.28 -31.00
CA HIS A 280 -4.86 -35.08 -32.26
C HIS A 280 -6.00 -34.07 -32.09
N ALA A 281 -6.30 -33.32 -33.16
CA ALA A 281 -7.30 -32.25 -33.19
C ALA A 281 -8.62 -32.63 -32.51
N ASP A 282 -9.15 -33.82 -32.82
CA ASP A 282 -10.44 -34.32 -32.31
C ASP A 282 -10.47 -34.48 -30.76
N LEU A 283 -9.31 -34.67 -30.11
CA LEU A 283 -9.20 -34.80 -28.65
C LEU A 283 -9.00 -33.45 -27.95
N GLN A 284 -8.52 -32.41 -28.63
CA GLN A 284 -8.33 -31.09 -28.02
C GLN A 284 -9.67 -30.43 -27.67
N GLY A 285 -10.75 -30.82 -28.37
CA GLY A 285 -12.13 -30.48 -28.04
C GLY A 285 -12.83 -31.43 -27.04
N ASP A 286 -12.19 -32.50 -26.55
CA ASP A 286 -12.83 -33.43 -25.62
C ASP A 286 -13.12 -32.76 -24.27
N ARG A 287 -14.37 -32.85 -23.84
CA ARG A 287 -14.87 -32.21 -22.62
C ARG A 287 -14.10 -32.61 -21.35
N GLU A 288 -13.74 -33.88 -21.19
CA GLU A 288 -13.04 -34.37 -19.99
C GLU A 288 -11.59 -33.91 -19.98
N ILE A 289 -10.95 -33.90 -21.15
CA ILE A 289 -9.58 -33.40 -21.33
C ILE A 289 -9.53 -31.88 -21.08
N LEU A 290 -10.51 -31.12 -21.60
CA LEU A 290 -10.67 -29.69 -21.32
C LEU A 290 -10.97 -29.42 -19.84
N GLU A 291 -11.93 -30.11 -19.21
CA GLU A 291 -12.24 -29.92 -17.79
C GLU A 291 -11.04 -30.24 -16.89
N SER A 292 -10.17 -31.20 -17.25
CA SER A 292 -8.94 -31.52 -16.50
C SER A 292 -7.82 -30.50 -16.72
N ALA A 293 -7.60 -30.05 -17.96
CA ALA A 293 -6.60 -29.02 -18.30
C ALA A 293 -6.89 -27.68 -17.59
N VAL A 294 -8.16 -27.24 -17.63
CA VAL A 294 -8.62 -25.96 -17.06
C VAL A 294 -8.50 -25.92 -15.54
N GLN A 295 -8.58 -27.07 -14.86
CA GLN A 295 -8.37 -27.17 -13.41
C GLN A 295 -6.92 -26.93 -12.99
N GLN A 296 -5.95 -27.06 -13.90
CA GLN A 296 -4.53 -26.82 -13.64
C GLN A 296 -4.11 -25.40 -14.01
N ASP A 297 -4.48 -24.93 -15.21
CA ASP A 297 -4.10 -23.61 -15.73
C ASP A 297 -5.10 -23.15 -16.80
N TRP A 298 -5.71 -21.99 -16.58
CA TRP A 298 -6.61 -21.34 -17.53
C TRP A 298 -5.97 -21.02 -18.90
N CYS A 299 -4.63 -21.01 -19.00
CA CYS A 299 -3.92 -20.69 -20.24
C CYS A 299 -4.06 -21.77 -21.32
N CYS A 300 -4.55 -22.97 -20.99
CA CYS A 300 -4.90 -23.97 -22.00
C CYS A 300 -6.02 -23.48 -22.93
N LEU A 301 -6.98 -22.68 -22.42
CA LEU A 301 -8.13 -22.20 -23.18
C LEU A 301 -7.75 -21.23 -24.28
N THR A 302 -6.72 -20.41 -24.08
CA THR A 302 -6.19 -19.53 -25.13
C THR A 302 -5.70 -20.29 -26.35
N LEU A 303 -5.24 -21.53 -26.20
CA LEU A 303 -4.81 -22.38 -27.31
C LEU A 303 -5.97 -23.18 -27.88
N ALA A 304 -6.77 -23.82 -27.01
CA ALA A 304 -7.94 -24.58 -27.45
C ALA A 304 -8.93 -23.73 -28.27
N LEU A 305 -9.14 -22.46 -27.88
CA LEU A 305 -10.05 -21.52 -28.56
C LEU A 305 -9.44 -20.81 -29.79
N GLU A 306 -8.15 -21.00 -30.07
CA GLU A 306 -7.54 -20.54 -31.34
C GLU A 306 -7.79 -21.54 -32.48
N GLU A 307 -7.91 -22.84 -32.16
CA GLU A 307 -8.09 -23.92 -33.15
C GLU A 307 -9.50 -24.56 -33.12
N PHE A 308 -10.20 -24.59 -31.98
CA PHE A 308 -11.47 -25.31 -31.80
C PHE A 308 -12.57 -24.48 -31.08
N PRO A 309 -13.81 -24.44 -31.61
CA PRO A 309 -14.93 -23.78 -30.93
C PRO A 309 -15.47 -24.64 -29.79
N ILE A 310 -15.19 -24.25 -28.54
CA ILE A 310 -15.73 -24.92 -27.34
C ILE A 310 -17.24 -24.61 -27.20
N GLU A 311 -18.01 -25.60 -26.73
CA GLU A 311 -19.43 -25.47 -26.43
C GLU A 311 -19.71 -24.32 -25.43
N LEU A 312 -20.72 -23.49 -25.75
CA LEU A 312 -21.07 -22.31 -24.96
C LEU A 312 -21.39 -22.65 -23.50
N ASP A 313 -22.14 -23.73 -23.25
CA ASP A 313 -22.52 -24.16 -21.90
C ASP A 313 -21.32 -24.62 -21.07
N LEU A 314 -20.33 -25.27 -21.69
CA LEU A 314 -19.09 -25.68 -21.02
C LEU A 314 -18.22 -24.46 -20.70
N LEU A 315 -18.11 -23.51 -21.64
CA LEU A 315 -17.37 -22.27 -21.43
C LEU A 315 -18.02 -21.39 -20.35
N ILE A 316 -19.36 -21.36 -20.27
CA ILE A 316 -20.11 -20.73 -19.18
C ILE A 316 -19.82 -21.44 -17.84
N GLN A 317 -19.83 -22.78 -17.77
CA GLN A 317 -19.50 -23.52 -16.54
C GLN A 317 -18.06 -23.27 -16.07
N ILE A 318 -17.10 -23.16 -17.00
CA ILE A 318 -15.71 -22.79 -16.72
C ILE A 318 -15.63 -21.37 -16.14
N VAL A 319 -16.26 -20.39 -16.81
CA VAL A 319 -16.28 -19.00 -16.36
C VAL A 319 -17.00 -18.86 -15.02
N GLN A 320 -18.08 -19.62 -14.75
CA GLN A 320 -18.78 -19.67 -13.47
C GLN A 320 -17.92 -20.22 -12.32
N LYS A 321 -17.02 -21.16 -12.58
CA LYS A 321 -16.03 -21.63 -11.60
C LYS A 321 -14.95 -20.58 -11.33
N ASN A 322 -14.58 -19.78 -12.34
CA ASN A 322 -13.50 -18.80 -12.22
C ASN A 322 -13.61 -17.66 -13.27
N TRP A 323 -14.17 -16.51 -12.88
CA TRP A 323 -14.36 -15.36 -13.77
C TRP A 323 -13.09 -14.85 -14.46
N GLN A 324 -11.88 -15.06 -13.88
CA GLN A 324 -10.64 -14.50 -14.42
C GLN A 324 -10.26 -15.09 -15.78
N VAL A 325 -10.77 -16.28 -16.08
CA VAL A 325 -10.72 -16.90 -17.42
C VAL A 325 -11.24 -15.95 -18.50
N PHE A 326 -12.30 -15.18 -18.20
CA PHE A 326 -12.96 -14.28 -19.14
C PHE A 326 -12.00 -13.24 -19.76
N ALA A 327 -11.01 -12.77 -18.99
CA ALA A 327 -10.02 -11.81 -19.47
C ALA A 327 -9.16 -12.36 -20.64
N HIS A 328 -8.96 -13.68 -20.67
CA HIS A 328 -8.12 -14.40 -21.62
C HIS A 328 -8.87 -14.92 -22.86
N LEU A 329 -10.20 -14.93 -22.86
CA LEU A 329 -10.99 -15.43 -24.00
C LEU A 329 -10.82 -14.57 -25.26
N PRO A 330 -10.97 -15.15 -26.48
CA PRO A 330 -11.07 -14.40 -27.72
C PRO A 330 -12.23 -13.38 -27.72
N GLU A 331 -12.10 -12.32 -28.53
CA GLU A 331 -13.02 -11.17 -28.51
C GLU A 331 -14.47 -11.55 -28.88
N ALA A 332 -14.67 -12.61 -29.68
CA ALA A 332 -16.00 -13.14 -29.99
C ALA A 332 -16.76 -13.55 -28.71
N TYR A 333 -16.12 -14.29 -27.81
CA TYR A 333 -16.71 -14.70 -26.53
C TYR A 333 -16.87 -13.55 -25.52
N LYS A 334 -16.15 -12.44 -25.71
CA LYS A 334 -16.33 -11.17 -24.97
C LYS A 334 -17.50 -10.32 -25.51
N ALA A 335 -18.11 -10.73 -26.62
CA ALA A 335 -19.37 -10.18 -27.12
C ALA A 335 -20.60 -10.95 -26.63
N GLU A 336 -20.45 -12.20 -26.18
CA GLU A 336 -21.57 -13.07 -25.80
C GLU A 336 -22.17 -12.72 -24.43
N PRO A 337 -23.43 -12.19 -24.36
CA PRO A 337 -23.99 -11.64 -23.13
C PRO A 337 -24.08 -12.66 -21.98
N GLN A 338 -24.28 -13.95 -22.30
CA GLN A 338 -24.37 -15.01 -21.30
C GLN A 338 -23.03 -15.28 -20.61
N ILE A 339 -21.91 -15.21 -21.34
CA ILE A 339 -20.56 -15.37 -20.78
C ILE A 339 -20.22 -14.12 -19.95
N VAL A 340 -20.52 -12.92 -20.46
CA VAL A 340 -20.28 -11.68 -19.71
C VAL A 340 -21.09 -11.67 -18.41
N TRP A 341 -22.36 -12.07 -18.43
CA TRP A 341 -23.18 -12.23 -17.22
C TRP A 341 -22.60 -13.25 -16.24
N ALA A 342 -22.15 -14.41 -16.73
CA ALA A 342 -21.51 -15.44 -15.90
C ALA A 342 -20.22 -14.94 -15.21
N ALA A 343 -19.41 -14.12 -15.90
CA ALA A 343 -18.21 -13.53 -15.33
C ALA A 343 -18.54 -12.38 -14.35
N VAL A 344 -19.41 -11.45 -14.79
CA VAL A 344 -19.81 -10.27 -14.01
C VAL A 344 -20.53 -10.66 -12.72
N SER A 345 -21.38 -11.70 -12.73
CA SER A 345 -22.10 -12.16 -11.53
C SER A 345 -21.22 -12.64 -10.38
N GLN A 346 -19.95 -13.00 -10.64
CA GLN A 346 -18.94 -13.25 -9.59
C GLN A 346 -18.14 -12.00 -9.23
N ASN A 347 -17.82 -11.16 -10.21
CA ASN A 347 -17.02 -9.96 -10.00
C ASN A 347 -17.29 -8.92 -11.09
N TRP A 348 -17.81 -7.75 -10.68
CA TRP A 348 -18.04 -6.59 -11.56
C TRP A 348 -16.83 -6.20 -12.42
N ARG A 349 -15.57 -6.46 -11.99
CA ARG A 349 -14.37 -6.18 -12.79
C ARG A 349 -14.24 -7.02 -14.05
N ALA A 350 -14.97 -8.13 -14.18
CA ALA A 350 -15.07 -8.85 -15.45
C ALA A 350 -15.53 -7.93 -16.60
N LEU A 351 -16.37 -6.93 -16.28
CA LEU A 351 -16.87 -5.93 -17.21
C LEU A 351 -15.74 -5.12 -17.86
N GLU A 352 -14.58 -4.94 -17.23
CA GLU A 352 -13.43 -4.24 -17.83
C GLU A 352 -13.04 -4.86 -19.18
N PHE A 353 -13.09 -6.19 -19.28
CA PHE A 353 -12.71 -6.99 -20.45
C PHE A 353 -13.84 -7.23 -21.46
N ALA A 354 -15.07 -6.82 -21.16
CA ALA A 354 -16.21 -7.02 -22.05
C ALA A 354 -16.20 -6.04 -23.24
N THR A 355 -16.80 -6.44 -24.36
CA THR A 355 -16.98 -5.57 -25.53
C THR A 355 -17.92 -4.39 -25.24
N LYS A 356 -17.88 -3.36 -26.09
CA LYS A 356 -18.77 -2.19 -26.01
C LYS A 356 -20.26 -2.58 -26.00
N ALA A 357 -20.65 -3.58 -26.80
CA ALA A 357 -22.04 -4.05 -26.86
C ALA A 357 -22.55 -4.58 -25.51
N CYS A 358 -21.70 -5.31 -24.78
CA CYS A 358 -22.05 -5.77 -23.42
C CYS A 358 -21.95 -4.65 -22.37
N LYS A 359 -21.06 -3.66 -22.53
CA LYS A 359 -21.00 -2.44 -21.70
C LYS A 359 -22.17 -1.48 -21.91
N ALA A 360 -22.89 -1.62 -23.02
CA ALA A 360 -24.14 -0.93 -23.32
C ALA A 360 -25.41 -1.73 -22.92
N ASN A 361 -25.27 -2.95 -22.39
CA ASN A 361 -26.41 -3.76 -21.95
C ASN A 361 -26.88 -3.31 -20.54
N PRO A 362 -28.16 -2.88 -20.37
CA PRO A 362 -28.68 -2.42 -19.09
C PRO A 362 -28.63 -3.47 -17.97
N GLU A 363 -28.94 -4.73 -18.26
CA GLU A 363 -29.05 -5.80 -17.26
C GLU A 363 -27.68 -6.18 -16.72
N ILE A 364 -26.69 -6.37 -17.61
CA ILE A 364 -25.29 -6.63 -17.23
C ILE A 364 -24.74 -5.45 -16.42
N MET A 365 -25.05 -4.22 -16.83
CA MET A 365 -24.62 -3.02 -16.10
C MET A 365 -25.22 -2.93 -14.70
N MET A 366 -26.52 -3.18 -14.54
CA MET A 366 -27.17 -3.18 -13.22
C MET A 366 -26.63 -4.31 -12.32
N MET A 367 -26.37 -5.50 -12.86
CA MET A 367 -25.73 -6.60 -12.11
C MET A 367 -24.31 -6.24 -11.63
N ALA A 368 -23.52 -5.57 -12.47
CA ALA A 368 -22.19 -5.07 -12.09
C ALA A 368 -22.27 -3.95 -11.03
N ALA A 369 -23.17 -2.98 -11.25
CA ALA A 369 -23.36 -1.83 -10.35
C ALA A 369 -23.88 -2.24 -8.96
N HIS A 370 -24.73 -3.27 -8.88
CA HIS A 370 -25.22 -3.83 -7.63
C HIS A 370 -24.10 -4.35 -6.71
N GLN A 371 -23.04 -4.93 -7.30
CA GLN A 371 -21.86 -5.35 -6.53
C GLN A 371 -20.93 -4.19 -6.18
N ASN A 372 -20.83 -3.21 -7.07
CA ASN A 372 -20.03 -2.01 -6.84
C ASN A 372 -20.52 -0.84 -7.70
N SER A 373 -20.95 0.24 -7.06
CA SER A 373 -21.44 1.44 -7.77
C SER A 373 -20.42 2.01 -8.77
N LYS A 374 -19.12 1.74 -8.58
CA LYS A 374 -18.06 2.16 -9.51
C LYS A 374 -18.05 1.40 -10.85
N ALA A 375 -18.78 0.30 -10.99
CA ALA A 375 -18.91 -0.38 -12.29
C ALA A 375 -19.51 0.53 -13.37
N ILE A 376 -20.33 1.51 -12.97
CA ILE A 376 -20.96 2.46 -13.90
C ILE A 376 -19.94 3.32 -14.68
N PHE A 377 -18.72 3.53 -14.16
CA PHE A 377 -17.67 4.26 -14.87
C PHE A 377 -17.07 3.46 -16.06
N LEU A 378 -17.48 2.19 -16.24
CA LEU A 378 -17.15 1.34 -17.39
C LEU A 378 -18.29 1.30 -18.43
N ALA A 379 -19.41 1.99 -18.19
CA ALA A 379 -20.55 2.03 -19.10
C ALA A 379 -20.24 2.84 -20.37
N GLU A 380 -20.81 2.39 -21.50
CA GLU A 380 -20.87 3.23 -22.70
C GLU A 380 -21.85 4.39 -22.49
N PRO A 381 -21.62 5.58 -23.08
CA PRO A 381 -22.36 6.80 -22.71
C PRO A 381 -23.88 6.76 -22.87
N GLU A 382 -24.38 5.87 -23.73
CA GLU A 382 -25.81 5.65 -23.99
C GLU A 382 -26.57 5.25 -22.71
N LEU A 383 -25.94 4.52 -21.78
CA LEU A 383 -26.57 4.13 -20.52
C LEU A 383 -26.77 5.29 -19.53
N TYR A 384 -26.05 6.40 -19.68
CA TYR A 384 -26.29 7.61 -18.87
C TYR A 384 -27.60 8.33 -19.24
N ALA A 385 -28.19 8.01 -20.40
CA ALA A 385 -29.52 8.47 -20.80
C ALA A 385 -30.62 7.41 -20.52
N ASN A 386 -30.28 6.24 -19.99
CA ASN A 386 -31.24 5.18 -19.69
C ASN A 386 -31.84 5.36 -18.29
N LYS A 387 -33.12 5.79 -18.22
CA LYS A 387 -33.84 6.01 -16.95
C LYS A 387 -33.82 4.80 -16.01
N GLN A 388 -33.86 3.56 -16.51
CA GLN A 388 -33.82 2.37 -15.64
C GLN A 388 -32.45 2.21 -14.96
N VAL A 389 -31.36 2.29 -15.74
CA VAL A 389 -29.99 2.16 -15.21
C VAL A 389 -29.67 3.33 -14.27
N VAL A 390 -30.02 4.56 -14.66
CA VAL A 390 -29.79 5.75 -13.82
C VAL A 390 -30.59 5.67 -12.51
N SER A 391 -31.88 5.36 -12.56
CA SER A 391 -32.72 5.16 -11.35
C SER A 391 -32.15 4.08 -10.42
N PHE A 392 -31.66 2.98 -10.98
CA PHE A 392 -31.03 1.92 -10.19
C PHE A 392 -29.73 2.38 -9.52
N VAL A 393 -28.82 3.06 -10.22
CA VAL A 393 -27.53 3.44 -9.62
C VAL A 393 -27.63 4.61 -8.65
N VAL A 394 -28.55 5.57 -8.83
CA VAL A 394 -28.74 6.64 -7.83
C VAL A 394 -29.36 6.14 -6.52
N GLN A 395 -30.05 4.99 -6.54
CA GLN A 395 -30.50 4.30 -5.32
C GLN A 395 -29.35 3.59 -4.57
N LEU A 396 -28.19 3.38 -5.22
CA LEU A 396 -26.98 2.80 -4.59
C LEU A 396 -25.98 3.88 -4.16
N ASP A 397 -25.87 4.97 -4.92
CA ASP A 397 -25.00 6.13 -4.66
C ASP A 397 -25.62 7.37 -5.33
N GLY A 398 -26.29 8.22 -4.55
CA GLY A 398 -26.97 9.42 -5.06
C GLY A 398 -26.04 10.40 -5.78
N MET A 399 -24.74 10.39 -5.45
CA MET A 399 -23.75 11.26 -6.10
C MET A 399 -23.41 10.80 -7.53
N LEU A 400 -23.93 9.66 -8.00
CA LEU A 400 -23.87 9.25 -9.41
C LEU A 400 -24.82 10.02 -10.33
N LEU A 401 -25.80 10.78 -9.80
CA LEU A 401 -26.66 11.66 -10.60
C LEU A 401 -25.87 12.61 -11.52
N ARG A 402 -24.64 12.98 -11.11
CA ARG A 402 -23.70 13.77 -11.93
C ARG A 402 -23.41 13.19 -13.32
N LEU A 403 -23.51 11.87 -13.48
CA LEU A 403 -23.23 11.16 -14.73
C LEU A 403 -24.42 11.14 -15.69
N ALA A 404 -25.65 11.26 -15.18
CA ALA A 404 -26.87 11.15 -15.98
C ALA A 404 -26.94 12.21 -17.09
N SER A 405 -27.71 11.96 -18.15
CA SER A 405 -27.98 12.99 -19.17
C SER A 405 -28.72 14.19 -18.55
N ASP A 406 -28.62 15.35 -19.20
CA ASP A 406 -29.22 16.58 -18.66
C ASP A 406 -30.76 16.52 -18.66
N ASP A 407 -31.37 15.70 -19.53
CA ASP A 407 -32.79 15.34 -19.47
C ASP A 407 -33.15 14.62 -18.17
N LEU A 408 -32.35 13.64 -17.74
CA LEU A 408 -32.59 12.87 -16.52
C LEU A 408 -32.20 13.66 -15.24
N LYS A 409 -31.32 14.66 -15.35
CA LYS A 409 -31.11 15.67 -14.30
C LYS A 409 -32.28 16.67 -14.19
N ASN A 410 -33.19 16.67 -15.17
CA ASN A 410 -34.46 17.40 -15.12
C ASN A 410 -35.65 16.51 -14.72
N ASP A 411 -35.45 15.19 -14.56
CA ASP A 411 -36.47 14.26 -14.09
C ASP A 411 -36.55 14.29 -12.56
N ALA A 412 -37.53 15.03 -12.03
CA ALA A 412 -37.73 15.20 -10.59
C ALA A 412 -37.90 13.89 -9.82
N GLU A 413 -38.38 12.80 -10.46
CA GLU A 413 -38.48 11.47 -9.82
C GLU A 413 -37.09 10.87 -9.54
N ILE A 414 -36.19 10.96 -10.53
CA ILE A 414 -34.81 10.45 -10.42
C ILE A 414 -33.99 11.31 -9.47
N VAL A 415 -34.12 12.63 -9.57
CA VAL A 415 -33.44 13.56 -8.65
C VAL A 415 -33.94 13.35 -7.23
N LEU A 416 -35.24 13.14 -7.00
CA LEU A 416 -35.77 12.81 -5.66
C LEU A 416 -35.14 11.51 -5.11
N GLN A 417 -35.03 10.46 -5.93
CA GLN A 417 -34.38 9.21 -5.51
C GLN A 417 -32.91 9.41 -5.15
N ALA A 418 -32.16 10.20 -5.93
CA ALA A 418 -30.77 10.54 -5.64
C ALA A 418 -30.64 11.37 -4.35
N VAL A 419 -31.51 12.37 -4.18
CA VAL A 419 -31.56 13.26 -3.00
C VAL A 419 -31.90 12.49 -1.74
N LEU A 420 -32.80 11.50 -1.81
CA LEU A 420 -33.15 10.64 -0.67
C LEU A 420 -32.03 9.69 -0.23
N GLN A 421 -30.98 9.49 -1.05
CA GLN A 421 -29.76 8.76 -0.66
C GLN A 421 -28.64 9.71 -0.20
N ASP A 422 -28.42 10.80 -0.94
CA ASP A 422 -27.47 11.86 -0.56
C ASP A 422 -28.00 13.22 -1.02
N TRP A 423 -28.30 14.11 -0.06
CA TRP A 423 -28.74 15.49 -0.33
C TRP A 423 -27.75 16.26 -1.21
N GLN A 424 -26.46 15.93 -1.20
CA GLN A 424 -25.45 16.59 -2.03
C GLN A 424 -25.66 16.35 -3.52
N SER A 425 -26.42 15.31 -3.91
CA SER A 425 -26.79 15.08 -5.30
C SER A 425 -27.59 16.23 -5.92
N LEU A 426 -28.31 17.01 -5.10
CA LEU A 426 -29.08 18.18 -5.53
C LEU A 426 -28.23 19.17 -6.35
N GLN A 427 -26.92 19.29 -6.08
CA GLN A 427 -26.02 20.18 -6.83
C GLN A 427 -25.93 19.87 -8.33
N PHE A 428 -26.27 18.64 -8.74
CA PHE A 428 -26.24 18.18 -10.14
C PHE A 428 -27.59 18.29 -10.85
N ALA A 429 -28.66 18.63 -10.14
CA ALA A 429 -29.99 18.76 -10.71
C ALA A 429 -30.14 20.04 -11.55
N SER A 430 -31.11 20.04 -12.47
CA SER A 430 -31.44 21.20 -13.31
C SER A 430 -31.82 22.43 -12.47
N ALA A 431 -31.86 23.62 -13.10
CA ALA A 431 -32.37 24.82 -12.43
C ALA A 431 -33.87 24.73 -12.12
N GLU A 432 -34.63 23.94 -12.89
CA GLU A 432 -36.08 23.74 -12.74
C GLU A 432 -36.37 22.82 -11.55
N VAL A 433 -35.69 21.67 -11.45
CA VAL A 433 -35.83 20.73 -10.33
C VAL A 433 -35.26 21.32 -9.03
N ARG A 434 -34.28 22.24 -9.09
CA ARG A 434 -33.85 23.03 -7.93
C ARG A 434 -34.82 24.14 -7.52
N ALA A 435 -35.95 24.28 -8.20
CA ALA A 435 -37.13 25.01 -7.76
C ALA A 435 -38.30 24.09 -7.33
N ASP A 436 -38.17 22.76 -7.47
CA ASP A 436 -39.22 21.82 -7.02
C ASP A 436 -39.27 21.78 -5.49
N GLN A 437 -40.43 22.16 -4.94
CA GLN A 437 -40.64 22.24 -3.49
C GLN A 437 -40.47 20.87 -2.78
N GLN A 438 -40.83 19.75 -3.41
CA GLN A 438 -40.74 18.42 -2.81
C GLN A 438 -39.29 17.91 -2.81
N VAL A 439 -38.59 18.01 -3.94
CA VAL A 439 -37.19 17.58 -4.07
C VAL A 439 -36.28 18.40 -3.15
N VAL A 440 -36.46 19.72 -3.15
CA VAL A 440 -35.65 20.61 -2.32
C VAL A 440 -35.91 20.41 -0.83
N PHE A 441 -37.16 20.19 -0.41
CA PHE A 441 -37.49 19.92 0.99
C PHE A 441 -36.94 18.56 1.46
N ALA A 442 -36.92 17.54 0.59
CA ALA A 442 -36.29 16.25 0.89
C ALA A 442 -34.76 16.35 1.12
N ALA A 443 -34.07 17.25 0.40
CA ALA A 443 -32.66 17.56 0.65
C ALA A 443 -32.48 18.35 1.96
N PHE A 444 -33.26 19.40 2.15
CA PHE A 444 -33.14 20.31 3.30
C PHE A 444 -33.40 19.63 4.66
N VAL A 445 -34.29 18.63 4.70
CA VAL A 445 -34.59 17.85 5.92
C VAL A 445 -33.41 16.96 6.35
N GLN A 446 -32.48 16.63 5.44
CA GLN A 446 -31.25 15.90 5.79
C GLN A 446 -30.14 16.84 6.28
N ASP A 447 -29.91 17.95 5.56
CA ASP A 447 -28.88 18.93 5.90
C ASP A 447 -29.27 20.34 5.40
N SER A 448 -29.25 21.34 6.28
CA SER A 448 -29.63 22.71 5.95
C SER A 448 -28.59 23.45 5.10
N THR A 449 -27.39 22.88 4.87
CA THR A 449 -26.45 23.39 3.86
C THR A 449 -26.92 23.15 2.42
N ALA A 450 -27.87 22.21 2.20
CA ALA A 450 -28.58 22.07 0.91
C ALA A 450 -29.21 23.37 0.42
N PHE A 451 -29.52 24.31 1.34
CA PHE A 451 -30.07 25.63 1.04
C PHE A 451 -29.23 26.44 0.04
N ASP A 452 -27.92 26.24 -0.06
CA ASP A 452 -27.09 27.00 -1.01
C ASP A 452 -27.44 26.67 -2.48
N TRP A 453 -27.87 25.43 -2.76
CA TRP A 453 -28.14 24.94 -4.13
C TRP A 453 -29.53 25.29 -4.67
N ILE A 454 -30.46 25.64 -3.78
CA ILE A 454 -31.85 26.02 -4.09
C ILE A 454 -31.88 27.21 -5.08
N SER A 455 -32.83 27.17 -6.03
CA SER A 455 -33.02 28.25 -7.00
C SER A 455 -33.27 29.61 -6.33
N PRO A 456 -32.77 30.73 -6.91
CA PRO A 456 -33.02 32.06 -6.37
C PRO A 456 -34.51 32.45 -6.35
N SER A 457 -35.32 31.92 -7.28
CA SER A 457 -36.77 32.14 -7.30
C SER A 457 -37.45 31.51 -6.10
N LEU A 458 -37.14 30.25 -5.75
CA LEU A 458 -37.75 29.58 -4.60
C LEU A 458 -37.34 30.25 -3.28
N LYS A 459 -36.14 30.83 -3.20
CA LYS A 459 -35.66 31.62 -2.04
C LYS A 459 -36.45 32.90 -1.77
N LEU A 460 -37.32 33.32 -2.69
CA LEU A 460 -38.23 34.45 -2.52
C LEU A 460 -39.67 34.04 -2.18
N GLU A 461 -40.00 32.75 -2.14
CA GLU A 461 -41.37 32.30 -1.81
C GLU A 461 -41.63 32.30 -0.29
N PRO A 462 -42.53 33.17 0.23
CA PRO A 462 -42.78 33.32 1.68
C PRO A 462 -43.13 32.02 2.39
N GLN A 463 -44.01 31.22 1.79
CA GLN A 463 -44.55 30.01 2.39
C GLN A 463 -43.47 28.91 2.52
N VAL A 464 -42.57 28.82 1.53
CA VAL A 464 -41.50 27.83 1.49
C VAL A 464 -40.36 28.22 2.45
N MET A 465 -39.95 29.50 2.48
CA MET A 465 -38.94 29.95 3.44
C MET A 465 -39.42 29.82 4.89
N HIS A 466 -40.70 30.08 5.16
CA HIS A 466 -41.32 29.84 6.45
C HIS A 466 -41.32 28.34 6.83
N ALA A 467 -41.52 27.43 5.86
CA ALA A 467 -41.43 25.99 6.08
C ALA A 467 -40.00 25.51 6.38
N PHE A 468 -38.97 26.04 5.70
CA PHE A 468 -37.57 25.72 6.03
C PHE A 468 -37.15 26.27 7.39
N LEU A 469 -37.55 27.50 7.74
CA LEU A 469 -37.26 28.11 9.05
C LEU A 469 -37.86 27.32 10.23
N ARG A 470 -38.96 26.58 10.00
CA ARG A 470 -39.56 25.66 10.99
C ARG A 470 -38.73 24.41 11.25
N HIS A 471 -37.80 24.07 10.37
CA HIS A 471 -36.86 22.94 10.50
C HIS A 471 -35.50 23.40 11.03
N ASP A 472 -34.89 24.42 10.40
CA ASP A 472 -33.65 25.04 10.89
C ASP A 472 -33.74 26.56 10.85
N ARG A 473 -33.49 27.20 12.00
CA ARG A 473 -33.51 28.66 12.15
C ARG A 473 -32.21 29.33 11.71
N THR A 474 -31.10 28.60 11.56
CA THR A 474 -29.80 29.19 11.15
C THR A 474 -29.83 29.77 9.74
N ILE A 475 -30.76 29.32 8.89
CA ILE A 475 -30.94 29.86 7.54
C ILE A 475 -31.50 31.29 7.53
N LEU A 476 -32.04 31.79 8.65
CA LEU A 476 -32.56 33.17 8.74
C LEU A 476 -31.48 34.17 8.34
N ASP A 477 -30.21 33.88 8.66
CA ASP A 477 -29.08 34.73 8.28
C ASP A 477 -28.60 34.55 6.83
N ARG A 478 -29.14 33.56 6.11
CA ARG A 478 -28.85 33.21 4.71
C ARG A 478 -29.99 33.55 3.75
N LEU A 479 -31.12 34.06 4.24
CA LEU A 479 -32.22 34.53 3.38
C LEU A 479 -31.84 35.82 2.64
N PRO A 480 -32.41 36.07 1.44
CA PRO A 480 -32.29 37.35 0.75
C PRO A 480 -32.93 38.47 1.58
N ASP A 481 -32.37 39.68 1.56
CA ASP A 481 -32.94 40.78 2.36
C ASP A 481 -34.30 41.25 1.80
N GLU A 482 -34.57 40.98 0.51
CA GLU A 482 -35.82 41.25 -0.18
C GLU A 482 -37.04 40.54 0.44
N ILE A 483 -36.88 39.33 1.02
CA ILE A 483 -38.03 38.61 1.60
C ILE A 483 -38.50 39.23 2.92
N PHE A 484 -37.67 40.03 3.59
CA PHE A 484 -38.06 40.81 4.78
C PHE A 484 -38.79 42.12 4.42
N LEU A 485 -39.10 42.34 3.14
CA LEU A 485 -40.07 43.33 2.66
C LEU A 485 -41.47 42.72 2.46
N ASP A 486 -41.60 41.39 2.42
CA ASP A 486 -42.89 40.71 2.26
C ASP A 486 -43.69 40.67 3.57
N GLU A 487 -44.82 41.36 3.59
CA GLU A 487 -45.70 41.45 4.77
C GLU A 487 -46.27 40.09 5.18
N ALA A 488 -46.54 39.18 4.23
CA ALA A 488 -47.09 37.86 4.53
C ALA A 488 -46.04 36.94 5.17
N PHE A 489 -44.79 37.00 4.72
CA PHE A 489 -43.65 36.32 5.32
C PHE A 489 -43.41 36.78 6.77
N VAL A 490 -43.30 38.09 6.95
CA VAL A 490 -43.07 38.75 8.25
C VAL A 490 -44.19 38.40 9.24
N THR A 491 -45.45 38.56 8.82
CA THR A 491 -46.59 38.33 9.70
C THR A 491 -46.80 36.85 10.02
N ALA A 492 -46.52 35.93 9.10
CA ALA A 492 -46.52 34.50 9.41
C ALA A 492 -45.43 34.17 10.46
N LEU A 493 -44.20 34.59 10.22
CA LEU A 493 -43.03 34.27 11.05
C LEU A 493 -43.12 34.88 12.47
N ALA A 494 -43.74 36.06 12.63
CA ALA A 494 -43.94 36.70 13.92
C ALA A 494 -45.19 36.22 14.70
N ASN A 495 -46.12 35.52 14.04
CA ASN A 495 -47.30 34.92 14.68
C ASN A 495 -47.12 33.44 15.04
N ASP A 496 -46.19 32.72 14.40
CA ASP A 496 -45.93 31.32 14.71
C ASP A 496 -45.21 31.14 16.06
N ASP A 497 -45.88 30.47 17.00
CA ASP A 497 -45.42 30.17 18.36
C ASP A 497 -44.07 29.43 18.43
N LYS A 498 -43.60 28.81 17.33
CA LYS A 498 -42.26 28.22 17.25
C LYS A 498 -41.14 29.28 17.22
N PHE A 499 -41.42 30.54 16.91
CA PHE A 499 -40.39 31.59 16.81
C PHE A 499 -40.47 32.54 18.00
N GLY A 500 -39.37 32.62 18.75
CA GLY A 500 -39.30 33.40 19.98
C GLY A 500 -38.95 34.87 19.74
N HIS A 501 -39.00 35.65 20.82
CA HIS A 501 -38.56 37.05 20.90
C HIS A 501 -37.26 37.33 20.13
N GLN A 502 -36.27 36.45 20.25
CA GLN A 502 -34.98 36.58 19.58
C GLN A 502 -35.07 36.56 18.04
N THR A 503 -35.99 35.80 17.45
CA THR A 503 -36.19 35.81 15.99
C THR A 503 -36.79 37.14 15.54
N VAL A 504 -37.72 37.71 16.30
CA VAL A 504 -38.29 39.04 16.01
C VAL A 504 -37.23 40.15 16.15
N VAL A 505 -36.37 40.06 17.17
CA VAL A 505 -35.18 40.92 17.29
C VAL A 505 -34.26 40.79 16.06
N GLN A 506 -34.02 39.58 15.54
CA GLN A 506 -33.22 39.39 14.32
C GLN A 506 -33.88 39.99 13.07
N LEU A 507 -35.22 39.91 12.92
CA LEU A 507 -35.96 40.57 11.84
C LEU A 507 -35.75 42.09 11.89
N CYS A 508 -35.96 42.70 13.07
CA CYS A 508 -35.72 44.12 13.31
C CYS A 508 -34.25 44.54 13.10
N GLN A 509 -33.28 43.63 13.30
CA GLN A 509 -31.87 43.87 13.00
C GLN A 509 -31.53 43.88 11.50
N ARG A 510 -32.40 43.33 10.63
CA ARG A 510 -32.23 43.40 9.17
C ARG A 510 -33.04 44.52 8.55
N ASN A 511 -34.31 44.64 8.92
CA ASN A 511 -35.19 45.70 8.47
C ASN A 511 -35.98 46.27 9.65
N TRP A 512 -35.73 47.53 10.02
CA TRP A 512 -36.41 48.17 11.15
C TRP A 512 -37.89 48.49 10.83
N GLN A 513 -38.23 48.70 9.56
CA GLN A 513 -39.57 49.08 9.10
C GLN A 513 -40.62 47.99 9.38
N VAL A 514 -40.15 46.74 9.49
CA VAL A 514 -40.92 45.56 9.93
C VAL A 514 -41.69 45.80 11.23
N LEU A 515 -41.20 46.68 12.13
CA LEU A 515 -41.88 47.05 13.37
C LEU A 515 -43.35 47.46 13.15
N GLY A 516 -43.65 48.13 12.04
CA GLY A 516 -45.01 48.53 11.68
C GLY A 516 -45.97 47.38 11.34
N LEU A 517 -45.44 46.17 11.10
CA LEU A 517 -46.17 44.95 10.68
C LEU A 517 -46.20 43.87 11.78
N LEU A 518 -45.39 44.00 12.83
CA LEU A 518 -45.33 43.01 13.91
C LEU A 518 -46.64 42.95 14.72
N PRO A 519 -47.00 41.78 15.29
CA PRO A 519 -48.10 41.67 16.24
C PRO A 519 -47.91 42.62 17.44
N SER A 520 -49.02 43.17 17.96
CA SER A 520 -49.02 44.20 19.02
C SER A 520 -48.31 43.81 20.33
N LYS A 521 -48.08 42.52 20.56
CA LYS A 521 -47.24 41.98 21.66
C LYS A 521 -45.77 42.40 21.55
N PHE A 522 -45.24 42.57 20.34
CA PHE A 522 -43.85 42.97 20.07
C PHE A 522 -43.71 44.47 19.75
N GLN A 523 -44.75 45.10 19.18
CA GLN A 523 -44.75 46.55 18.92
C GLN A 523 -44.65 47.42 20.18
N ARG A 524 -44.89 46.83 21.36
CA ARG A 524 -44.78 47.47 22.68
C ARG A 524 -43.58 46.99 23.49
N ASP A 525 -42.75 46.12 22.91
CA ASP A 525 -41.61 45.55 23.59
C ASP A 525 -40.40 46.49 23.48
N LYS A 526 -40.01 47.09 24.60
CA LYS A 526 -38.91 48.06 24.66
C LYS A 526 -37.60 47.53 24.05
N LYS A 527 -37.32 46.23 24.13
CA LYS A 527 -36.10 45.65 23.53
C LYS A 527 -36.20 45.53 22.01
N VAL A 528 -37.38 45.18 21.48
CA VAL A 528 -37.61 45.17 20.02
C VAL A 528 -37.53 46.60 19.46
N ILE A 529 -38.16 47.57 20.13
CA ILE A 529 -38.14 48.98 19.73
C ILE A 529 -36.71 49.55 19.79
N LEU A 530 -35.96 49.31 20.88
CA LEU A 530 -34.54 49.68 20.97
C LEU A 530 -33.73 49.11 19.80
N THR A 531 -33.96 47.84 19.45
CA THR A 531 -33.24 47.19 18.34
C THR A 531 -33.51 47.86 16.98
N CYS A 532 -34.73 48.35 16.75
CA CYS A 532 -35.03 49.15 15.55
C CYS A 532 -34.33 50.52 15.58
N ILE A 533 -34.35 51.22 16.72
CA ILE A 533 -33.73 52.54 16.86
C ILE A 533 -32.19 52.44 16.77
N GLU A 534 -31.59 51.39 17.33
CA GLU A 534 -30.15 51.03 17.17
C GLU A 534 -29.74 50.77 15.71
N LYS A 535 -30.71 50.56 14.81
CA LYS A 535 -30.48 50.33 13.36
C LYS A 535 -30.73 51.56 12.52
N ASP A 536 -31.75 52.33 12.83
CA ASP A 536 -32.09 53.59 12.19
C ASP A 536 -32.87 54.47 13.18
N TRP A 537 -32.38 55.67 13.44
CA TRP A 537 -33.03 56.62 14.34
C TRP A 537 -34.48 56.93 13.91
N GLN A 538 -34.81 56.86 12.61
CA GLN A 538 -36.18 57.09 12.10
C GLN A 538 -37.22 56.10 12.65
N ALA A 539 -36.78 54.96 13.20
CA ALA A 539 -37.68 54.06 13.92
C ALA A 539 -38.34 54.73 15.14
N ILE A 540 -37.70 55.73 15.77
CA ILE A 540 -38.29 56.45 16.92
C ILE A 540 -39.49 57.31 16.48
N GLU A 541 -39.42 57.91 15.29
CA GLU A 541 -40.50 58.71 14.71
C GLU A 541 -41.71 57.83 14.38
N LEU A 542 -41.49 56.68 13.73
CA LEU A 542 -42.55 55.69 13.43
C LEU A 542 -43.28 55.21 14.70
N VAL A 543 -42.55 55.02 15.81
CA VAL A 543 -43.10 54.59 17.10
C VAL A 543 -43.90 55.70 17.77
N ALA A 544 -43.47 56.96 17.63
CA ALA A 544 -44.18 58.13 18.14
C ALA A 544 -45.44 58.44 17.33
N GLU A 545 -45.36 58.50 16.00
CA GLU A 545 -46.50 58.73 15.09
C GLU A 545 -47.62 57.71 15.31
N ARG A 546 -47.26 56.42 15.39
CA ARG A 546 -48.22 55.32 15.60
C ARG A 546 -48.60 55.09 17.07
N GLN A 547 -48.11 55.93 17.99
CA GLN A 547 -48.37 55.87 19.43
C GLN A 547 -48.14 54.46 20.04
N LEU A 548 -47.12 53.74 19.57
CA LEU A 548 -46.89 52.34 19.98
C LEU A 548 -46.43 52.24 21.44
N CYS A 549 -45.65 53.24 21.90
CA CYS A 549 -45.30 53.46 23.30
C CYS A 549 -45.66 54.89 23.73
N GLN A 550 -45.98 55.07 25.01
CA GLN A 550 -46.19 56.39 25.60
C GLN A 550 -44.84 57.10 25.78
N ASN A 551 -44.80 58.40 25.46
CA ASN A 551 -43.66 59.31 25.64
C ASN A 551 -42.30 58.70 25.22
N VAL A 552 -42.21 58.26 23.96
CA VAL A 552 -40.97 57.70 23.37
C VAL A 552 -39.77 58.64 23.57
N TRP A 553 -40.01 59.94 23.38
CA TRP A 553 -39.05 61.04 23.57
C TRP A 553 -38.75 61.40 25.04
N ALA A 554 -39.24 60.62 26.01
CA ALA A 554 -38.92 60.72 27.44
C ALA A 554 -38.14 59.51 27.96
N ASP A 555 -38.02 58.44 27.16
CA ASP A 555 -37.26 57.26 27.54
C ASP A 555 -35.78 57.44 27.20
N LEU A 556 -34.96 57.51 28.26
CA LEU A 556 -33.51 57.71 28.16
C LEU A 556 -32.84 56.68 27.25
N ASP A 557 -33.29 55.41 27.23
CA ASP A 557 -32.63 54.40 26.40
C ASP A 557 -32.96 54.60 24.90
N PHE A 558 -34.22 54.93 24.57
CA PHE A 558 -34.62 55.17 23.18
C PHE A 558 -33.91 56.40 22.58
N VAL A 559 -33.90 57.52 23.30
CA VAL A 559 -33.27 58.75 22.79
C VAL A 559 -31.75 58.60 22.77
N ARG A 560 -31.13 57.98 23.79
CA ARG A 560 -29.69 57.63 23.77
C ARG A 560 -29.30 56.79 22.54
N ALA A 561 -30.15 55.84 22.12
CA ALA A 561 -29.92 55.05 20.91
C ALA A 561 -30.05 55.88 19.62
N ALA A 562 -31.08 56.73 19.50
CA ALA A 562 -31.30 57.59 18.33
C ALA A 562 -30.19 58.65 18.16
N VAL A 563 -29.80 59.29 19.27
CA VAL A 563 -28.76 60.33 19.34
C VAL A 563 -27.42 59.84 18.80
N LEU A 564 -27.07 58.56 19.01
CA LEU A 564 -25.80 57.98 18.54
C LEU A 564 -25.68 57.90 17.01
N GLN A 565 -26.78 58.08 16.26
CA GLN A 565 -26.77 58.10 14.78
C GLN A 565 -27.05 59.48 14.20
N ASN A 566 -28.07 60.18 14.72
CA ASN A 566 -28.43 61.52 14.31
C ASN A 566 -28.80 62.36 15.54
N ALA A 567 -27.85 63.19 15.97
CA ALA A 567 -28.03 64.04 17.13
C ALA A 567 -29.21 65.02 16.98
N GLN A 568 -29.63 65.40 15.77
CA GLN A 568 -30.75 66.34 15.57
C GLN A 568 -32.09 65.86 16.19
N CYS A 569 -32.23 64.56 16.48
CA CYS A 569 -33.39 64.03 17.20
C CYS A 569 -33.57 64.61 18.63
N MET A 570 -32.52 65.21 19.24
CA MET A 570 -32.62 65.96 20.49
C MET A 570 -33.64 67.11 20.43
N SER A 571 -33.96 67.63 19.24
CA SER A 571 -34.98 68.66 19.03
C SER A 571 -36.41 68.23 19.43
N GLN A 572 -36.66 66.93 19.64
CA GLN A 572 -37.94 66.41 20.12
C GLN A 572 -37.87 65.78 21.52
N ALA A 573 -36.69 65.76 22.17
CA ALA A 573 -36.49 65.14 23.48
C ALA A 573 -37.09 65.99 24.63
N GLU A 574 -37.78 65.36 25.58
CA GLU A 574 -38.26 66.04 26.81
C GLU A 574 -37.08 66.59 27.64
N ASP A 575 -37.30 67.73 28.33
CA ASP A 575 -36.34 68.47 29.17
C ASP A 575 -35.44 67.58 30.03
N LYS A 576 -36.01 66.52 30.61
CA LYS A 576 -35.35 65.58 31.53
C LYS A 576 -34.21 64.78 30.88
N ILE A 577 -34.21 64.65 29.55
CA ILE A 577 -33.15 63.96 28.81
C ILE A 577 -31.90 64.86 28.69
N TRP A 578 -32.08 66.18 28.69
CA TRP A 578 -30.97 67.13 28.70
C TRP A 578 -30.25 67.20 30.07
N ASP A 579 -30.84 66.70 31.15
CA ASP A 579 -30.15 66.52 32.43
C ASP A 579 -29.17 65.30 32.42
N ASP A 580 -29.22 64.42 31.40
CA ASP A 580 -28.26 63.30 31.20
C ASP A 580 -27.03 63.76 30.39
N SER A 581 -25.90 63.95 31.07
CA SER A 581 -24.66 64.40 30.43
C SER A 581 -24.08 63.40 29.45
N GLU A 582 -24.28 62.09 29.59
CA GLU A 582 -23.76 61.12 28.61
C GLU A 582 -24.49 61.24 27.28
N ILE A 583 -25.81 61.47 27.30
CA ILE A 583 -26.62 61.69 26.08
C ILE A 583 -26.22 63.00 25.43
N VAL A 584 -26.17 64.11 26.18
CA VAL A 584 -25.82 65.42 25.61
C VAL A 584 -24.40 65.45 25.06
N ILE A 585 -23.41 64.86 25.76
CA ILE A 585 -22.04 64.73 25.26
C ILE A 585 -21.97 63.84 24.00
N SER A 586 -22.80 62.81 23.91
CA SER A 586 -22.87 61.96 22.71
C SER A 586 -23.50 62.68 21.51
N ALA A 587 -24.48 63.55 21.77
CA ALA A 587 -25.11 64.40 20.77
C ALA A 587 -24.14 65.48 20.26
N MET A 588 -23.45 66.16 21.18
CA MET A 588 -22.46 67.19 20.88
C MET A 588 -21.30 66.69 20.04
N LYS A 589 -20.90 65.42 20.16
CA LYS A 589 -19.83 64.80 19.34
C LYS A 589 -20.14 64.77 17.84
N GLN A 590 -21.36 65.08 17.43
CA GLN A 590 -21.76 65.24 16.03
C GLN A 590 -21.92 66.72 15.64
N ASP A 591 -22.63 67.53 16.44
CA ASP A 591 -22.65 68.99 16.30
C ASP A 591 -22.77 69.67 17.68
N ILE A 592 -21.78 70.49 18.02
CA ILE A 592 -21.75 71.33 19.24
C ILE A 592 -22.93 72.30 19.34
N LYS A 593 -23.54 72.71 18.22
CA LYS A 593 -24.69 73.63 18.19
C LYS A 593 -25.96 73.02 18.77
N ILE A 594 -25.96 71.72 19.05
CA ILE A 594 -27.12 71.03 19.60
C ILE A 594 -27.59 71.58 20.95
N ILE A 595 -26.68 72.16 21.75
CA ILE A 595 -27.03 72.85 22.99
C ILE A 595 -27.95 74.04 22.70
N ASP A 596 -27.80 74.69 21.55
CA ASP A 596 -28.62 75.84 21.13
C ASP A 596 -30.04 75.42 20.69
N LEU A 597 -30.39 74.12 20.78
CA LEU A 597 -31.75 73.59 20.63
C LEU A 597 -32.49 73.38 21.97
N ALA A 598 -31.78 73.42 23.10
CA ALA A 598 -32.40 73.30 24.43
C ALA A 598 -32.96 74.66 24.91
N GLU A 599 -33.91 74.66 25.85
CA GLU A 599 -34.40 75.90 26.47
C GLU A 599 -33.29 76.63 27.25
N GLU A 600 -33.37 77.96 27.38
CA GLU A 600 -32.30 78.79 27.97
C GLU A 600 -31.93 78.34 29.40
N ASP A 601 -32.93 78.00 30.22
CA ASP A 601 -32.82 77.42 31.57
C ASP A 601 -32.01 76.12 31.61
N ILE A 602 -32.04 75.33 30.53
CA ILE A 602 -31.31 74.07 30.38
C ILE A 602 -29.90 74.34 29.86
N GLN A 603 -29.75 75.28 28.93
CA GLN A 603 -28.44 75.71 28.44
C GLN A 603 -27.55 76.21 29.58
N GLU A 604 -28.07 77.02 30.53
CA GLU A 604 -27.27 77.51 31.66
C GLU A 604 -26.77 76.35 32.56
N LYS A 605 -27.58 75.30 32.78
CA LYS A 605 -27.13 74.09 33.49
C LYS A 605 -26.00 73.37 32.72
N LEU A 606 -26.18 73.17 31.42
CA LEU A 606 -25.24 72.44 30.56
C LEU A 606 -23.88 73.14 30.47
N TRP A 607 -23.88 74.47 30.33
CA TRP A 607 -22.67 75.29 30.38
C TRP A 607 -22.03 75.42 31.77
N ASN A 608 -22.63 74.80 32.80
CA ASN A 608 -22.09 74.65 34.15
C ASN A 608 -21.74 73.19 34.50
N ASN A 609 -21.78 72.27 33.53
CA ASN A 609 -21.30 70.89 33.67
C ASN A 609 -19.89 70.74 33.06
N GLU A 610 -18.93 70.32 33.89
CA GLU A 610 -17.51 70.23 33.52
C GLU A 610 -17.26 69.31 32.32
N GLU A 611 -17.93 68.15 32.24
CA GLU A 611 -17.74 67.18 31.16
C GLU A 611 -18.28 67.70 29.82
N VAL A 612 -19.45 68.35 29.86
CA VAL A 612 -20.11 68.99 28.71
C VAL A 612 -19.23 70.11 28.16
N VAL A 613 -18.77 71.02 29.04
CA VAL A 613 -17.89 72.14 28.66
C VAL A 613 -16.54 71.63 28.12
N MET A 614 -15.98 70.58 28.72
CA MET A 614 -14.71 69.99 28.26
C MET A 614 -14.84 69.28 26.90
N GLU A 615 -15.98 68.70 26.55
CA GLU A 615 -16.20 68.17 25.19
C GLU A 615 -16.43 69.30 24.17
N ALA A 616 -17.17 70.35 24.55
CA ALA A 616 -17.37 71.55 23.72
C ALA A 616 -16.03 72.19 23.29
N ILE A 617 -15.10 72.35 24.24
CA ILE A 617 -13.77 72.96 24.02
C ILE A 617 -12.90 72.16 23.04
N LYS A 618 -13.07 70.83 22.95
CA LYS A 618 -12.32 69.99 22.00
C LYS A 618 -12.72 70.23 20.55
N GLN A 619 -13.94 70.71 20.31
CA GLN A 619 -14.49 70.94 18.96
C GLN A 619 -14.43 72.40 18.54
N ASP A 620 -14.92 73.32 19.37
CA ASP A 620 -14.64 74.76 19.24
C ASP A 620 -14.06 75.27 20.56
N PRO A 621 -12.75 75.53 20.64
CA PRO A 621 -12.13 76.14 21.82
C PRO A 621 -12.82 77.44 22.25
N LYS A 622 -13.49 78.19 21.36
CA LYS A 622 -14.23 79.40 21.72
C LYS A 622 -15.48 79.12 22.55
N ALA A 623 -15.99 77.89 22.57
CA ALA A 623 -17.19 77.49 23.32
C ALA A 623 -17.05 77.72 24.84
N ILE A 624 -15.82 77.77 25.38
CA ILE A 624 -15.56 78.18 26.77
C ILE A 624 -16.19 79.54 27.13
N ARG A 625 -16.43 80.42 26.14
CA ARG A 625 -17.11 81.70 26.34
C ARG A 625 -18.57 81.57 26.77
N LYS A 626 -19.22 80.44 26.50
CA LYS A 626 -20.56 80.12 27.01
C LYS A 626 -20.50 79.52 28.43
N ALA A 627 -19.36 78.97 28.85
CA ALA A 627 -19.21 78.29 30.14
C ALA A 627 -19.36 79.22 31.36
N ALA A 628 -20.09 78.73 32.36
CA ALA A 628 -20.43 79.45 33.59
C ALA A 628 -19.17 79.88 34.37
N LYS A 629 -19.24 81.04 35.05
CA LYS A 629 -18.08 81.68 35.73
C LYS A 629 -17.34 80.78 36.73
N GLY A 630 -18.00 79.79 37.32
CA GLY A 630 -17.37 78.82 38.23
C GLY A 630 -16.39 77.86 37.54
N MET A 631 -16.72 77.42 36.32
CA MET A 631 -15.92 76.47 35.53
C MET A 631 -14.51 77.02 35.24
N TRP A 632 -14.39 78.34 35.04
CA TRP A 632 -13.13 79.05 34.77
C TRP A 632 -12.11 79.01 35.92
N LEU A 633 -12.52 78.60 37.12
CA LEU A 633 -11.65 78.43 38.30
C LEU A 633 -11.14 76.99 38.47
N GLN A 634 -11.65 76.03 37.70
CA GLN A 634 -11.15 74.65 37.73
C GLN A 634 -9.81 74.54 37.01
N LYS A 635 -8.87 73.83 37.65
CA LYS A 635 -7.47 73.80 37.22
C LYS A 635 -7.28 73.12 35.87
N ASP A 636 -8.05 72.07 35.61
CA ASP A 636 -7.88 71.21 34.45
C ASP A 636 -8.55 71.80 33.19
N MET A 637 -9.66 72.53 33.36
CA MET A 637 -10.26 73.43 32.35
C MET A 637 -9.24 74.43 31.77
N GLY A 638 -8.46 75.09 32.63
CA GLY A 638 -7.41 76.03 32.21
C GLY A 638 -6.29 75.35 31.40
N ILE A 639 -5.90 74.13 31.79
CA ILE A 639 -4.88 73.33 31.11
C ILE A 639 -5.38 72.85 29.73
N ALA A 640 -6.62 72.34 29.65
CA ALA A 640 -7.21 71.88 28.40
C ALA A 640 -7.32 73.03 27.37
N THR A 641 -7.86 74.18 27.79
CA THR A 641 -8.03 75.34 26.89
C THR A 641 -6.68 75.83 26.33
N ALA A 642 -5.66 75.92 27.19
CA ALA A 642 -4.31 76.31 26.78
C ALA A 642 -3.60 75.28 25.89
N SER A 643 -4.01 74.01 25.94
CA SER A 643 -3.47 72.92 25.11
C SER A 643 -4.02 72.91 23.68
N TYR A 644 -5.27 73.37 23.49
CA TYR A 644 -5.91 73.39 22.16
C TYR A 644 -5.84 74.76 21.46
N ASN A 645 -5.74 75.89 22.17
CA ASN A 645 -5.62 77.20 21.54
C ASN A 645 -4.92 78.25 22.44
N LEU A 646 -3.69 78.61 22.08
CA LEU A 646 -2.84 79.56 22.82
C LEU A 646 -3.42 80.98 22.95
N ASP A 647 -4.24 81.45 22.00
CA ASP A 647 -4.78 82.82 22.03
C ASP A 647 -5.90 83.01 23.07
N LEU A 648 -6.56 81.93 23.51
CA LEU A 648 -7.64 82.00 24.51
C LEU A 648 -7.15 82.42 25.90
N HIS A 649 -5.84 82.42 26.15
CA HIS A 649 -5.26 82.97 27.38
C HIS A 649 -5.60 84.46 27.59
N ARG A 650 -5.96 85.19 26.52
CA ARG A 650 -6.45 86.59 26.55
C ARG A 650 -7.96 86.73 26.83
N CYS A 651 -8.71 85.63 26.84
CA CYS A 651 -10.16 85.62 27.08
C CYS A 651 -10.54 85.26 28.53
N LEU A 652 -9.56 84.97 29.39
CA LEU A 652 -9.77 84.73 30.83
C LEU A 652 -10.46 85.95 31.48
N PRO A 653 -11.52 85.76 32.30
CA PRO A 653 -12.04 86.80 33.17
C PRO A 653 -10.93 87.38 34.06
N PRO A 654 -10.90 88.70 34.33
CA PRO A 654 -9.76 89.36 34.98
C PRO A 654 -9.31 88.71 36.29
N ASP A 655 -10.28 88.24 37.08
CA ASP A 655 -10.05 87.65 38.41
C ASP A 655 -9.32 86.29 38.35
N CYS A 656 -9.55 85.50 37.29
CA CYS A 656 -8.96 84.17 37.12
C CYS A 656 -7.46 84.24 36.72
N SER A 657 -7.06 85.32 36.01
CA SER A 657 -5.69 85.49 35.49
C SER A 657 -4.60 85.46 36.57
N ARG A 658 -4.95 85.77 37.82
CA ARG A 658 -3.99 85.88 38.94
C ARG A 658 -3.56 84.53 39.53
N GLN A 659 -4.36 83.47 39.40
CA GLN A 659 -4.03 82.16 40.01
C GLN A 659 -3.10 81.29 39.15
N PHE A 660 -3.12 81.44 37.82
CA PHE A 660 -2.28 80.66 36.91
C PHE A 660 -0.85 81.22 36.73
N ASN A 661 -0.55 82.38 37.32
CA ASN A 661 0.65 83.16 36.98
C ASN A 661 1.94 82.74 37.70
N THR A 662 2.06 81.46 38.10
CA THR A 662 3.25 80.89 38.75
C THR A 662 3.59 79.49 38.21
N GLY A 663 4.60 79.40 37.35
CA GLY A 663 5.38 78.17 37.12
C GLY A 663 5.27 77.52 35.74
N THR A 664 4.08 77.33 35.19
CA THR A 664 3.87 76.43 34.03
C THR A 664 4.07 77.06 32.65
N THR A 665 3.91 78.38 32.52
CA THR A 665 3.76 79.07 31.22
C THR A 665 5.02 79.09 30.34
N PHE A 666 6.18 78.72 30.87
CA PHE A 666 7.47 78.78 30.14
C PHE A 666 7.82 77.52 29.32
N ALA A 667 7.03 76.45 29.41
CA ALA A 667 7.34 75.17 28.75
C ALA A 667 6.72 74.97 27.36
N ILE A 668 5.70 75.75 26.98
CA ILE A 668 4.86 75.50 25.79
C ILE A 668 5.27 76.36 24.58
N ALA A 669 5.99 77.45 24.79
CA ALA A 669 6.32 78.46 23.76
C ALA A 669 7.31 78.01 22.65
N ALA A 670 7.69 76.73 22.60
CA ALA A 670 8.67 76.19 21.65
C ALA A 670 8.07 75.29 20.54
N GLY A 671 6.75 74.96 20.60
CA GLY A 671 6.16 73.92 19.73
C GLY A 671 5.34 74.41 18.52
N CYS A 672 4.82 75.64 18.53
CA CYS A 672 3.69 76.03 17.65
C CYS A 672 4.05 77.13 16.63
N ALA A 673 5.16 76.96 15.91
CA ALA A 673 5.66 77.93 14.92
C ALA A 673 5.78 77.35 13.49
N ALA A 674 4.84 76.50 13.08
CA ALA A 674 4.69 76.03 11.71
C ALA A 674 3.21 75.72 11.39
N PHE A 675 2.85 75.84 10.11
CA PHE A 675 1.54 75.56 9.50
C PHE A 675 0.33 76.42 9.93
N GLY A 676 0.05 77.43 9.09
CA GLY A 676 -1.24 78.13 9.02
C GLY A 676 -1.34 78.93 7.71
N SER A 677 -2.51 78.90 7.06
CA SER A 677 -2.83 79.44 5.71
C SER A 677 -2.26 78.66 4.51
N TRP A 678 -2.97 78.52 3.37
CA TRP A 678 -4.36 78.90 3.02
C TRP A 678 -4.87 77.99 1.86
N MET A 679 -6.19 77.95 1.62
CA MET A 679 -6.79 77.44 0.36
C MET A 679 -7.48 78.59 -0.38
N ASP A 680 -7.39 78.63 -1.72
CA ASP A 680 -8.36 79.29 -2.60
C ASP A 680 -8.26 78.71 -4.04
N PRO A 681 -9.31 78.09 -4.62
CA PRO A 681 -9.21 77.38 -5.90
C PRO A 681 -9.71 78.19 -7.10
N SER A 682 -8.85 79.00 -7.74
CA SER A 682 -9.17 79.57 -9.07
C SER A 682 -7.97 80.01 -9.94
N LYS A 683 -7.28 79.05 -10.59
CA LYS A 683 -6.57 79.23 -11.87
C LYS A 683 -6.07 77.90 -12.43
N SER A 684 -6.19 77.73 -13.75
CA SER A 684 -5.76 76.54 -14.49
C SER A 684 -4.79 76.91 -15.62
N VAL A 685 -3.54 76.46 -15.51
CA VAL A 685 -2.58 76.26 -16.62
C VAL A 685 -1.74 75.05 -16.21
N GLU A 686 -1.54 74.08 -17.11
CA GLU A 686 -0.77 72.86 -16.86
C GLU A 686 0.68 73.00 -17.31
N GLU A 687 1.63 72.45 -16.55
CA GLU A 687 2.54 71.33 -16.93
C GLU A 687 3.54 71.10 -15.78
N ASP A 688 3.78 69.83 -15.39
CA ASP A 688 4.28 69.44 -14.05
C ASP A 688 5.79 69.16 -13.92
N ASP A 689 6.29 69.17 -12.66
CA ASP A 689 7.72 69.14 -12.28
C ASP A 689 8.05 68.04 -11.20
N THR A 690 9.18 68.14 -10.49
CA THR A 690 10.00 66.97 -10.07
C THR A 690 10.32 66.77 -8.57
N ASP A 691 10.29 65.50 -8.14
CA ASP A 691 11.28 64.75 -7.31
C ASP A 691 11.57 65.12 -5.79
N TYR A 692 12.31 64.23 -5.11
CA TYR A 692 13.08 64.33 -3.83
C TYR A 692 12.46 64.45 -2.40
N SER A 693 12.14 63.28 -1.79
CA SER A 693 12.91 62.65 -0.65
C SER A 693 12.87 63.12 0.85
N LEU A 694 13.29 62.17 1.74
CA LEU A 694 13.83 62.28 3.14
C LEU A 694 12.88 62.59 4.34
N GLN A 695 13.17 62.24 5.63
CA GLN A 695 13.62 60.98 6.29
C GLN A 695 13.61 61.07 7.87
N TRP A 696 13.40 59.95 8.61
CA TRP A 696 13.82 59.65 10.03
C TRP A 696 13.14 60.35 11.25
N VAL A 697 13.10 59.87 12.54
CA VAL A 697 13.07 58.50 13.16
C VAL A 697 12.70 58.50 14.70
N ARG A 698 11.85 57.56 15.18
CA ARG A 698 11.72 56.87 16.52
C ARG A 698 11.27 57.52 17.89
N VAL A 699 10.28 56.81 18.53
CA VAL A 699 10.21 56.26 19.95
C VAL A 699 9.44 56.95 21.13
N LEU A 700 8.22 56.40 21.44
CA LEU A 700 7.61 55.86 22.72
C LEU A 700 7.84 56.51 24.13
N PRO A 701 7.01 56.26 25.21
CA PRO A 701 5.88 55.29 25.39
C PRO A 701 4.57 55.72 26.17
N ASN A 702 3.50 54.91 26.03
CA ASN A 702 2.44 54.53 27.01
C ASN A 702 1.50 55.55 27.75
N ARG A 703 0.17 55.48 27.48
CA ARG A 703 -0.83 54.77 28.36
C ARG A 703 -2.30 54.78 27.85
N LEU A 704 -2.95 53.60 27.91
CA LEU A 704 -4.35 53.28 28.25
C LEU A 704 -5.53 54.22 27.82
N PHE A 705 -6.27 53.82 26.77
CA PHE A 705 -7.74 53.64 26.63
C PHE A 705 -7.99 53.14 25.17
N ALA A 706 -9.06 52.44 24.77
CA ALA A 706 -10.36 52.17 25.39
C ALA A 706 -10.83 50.69 25.22
N ARG A 707 -12.14 50.44 25.38
CA ARG A 707 -12.83 49.12 25.31
C ARG A 707 -13.34 48.77 23.90
N ALA A 708 -13.81 47.52 23.78
CA ALA A 708 -14.54 46.90 22.65
C ALA A 708 -13.66 46.48 21.44
N LEU A 709 -13.97 45.40 20.70
CA LEU A 709 -15.19 44.58 20.59
C LEU A 709 -14.96 43.05 20.75
N LEU A 710 -16.08 42.32 20.89
CA LEU A 710 -16.34 40.89 20.55
C LEU A 710 -15.86 39.70 21.43
N ARG A 711 -16.90 39.04 21.97
CA ARG A 711 -17.21 37.59 22.20
C ARG A 711 -16.51 36.58 21.22
N SER A 712 -16.34 35.26 21.47
CA SER A 712 -16.77 34.35 22.57
C SER A 712 -16.27 32.86 22.44
N TYR A 713 -16.04 32.16 23.58
CA TYR A 713 -16.23 30.69 23.85
C TYR A 713 -15.31 29.63 23.14
N VAL A 714 -15.18 28.34 23.55
CA VAL A 714 -14.97 27.65 24.89
C VAL A 714 -14.69 26.11 24.72
N ASP A 715 -13.92 25.50 25.66
CA ASP A 715 -13.72 24.06 26.08
C ASP A 715 -13.28 22.84 25.19
N VAL A 716 -12.12 22.25 25.59
CA VAL A 716 -11.76 20.85 26.01
C VAL A 716 -12.35 19.55 25.38
N VAL A 717 -11.50 18.53 25.06
CA VAL A 717 -11.59 17.06 25.39
C VAL A 717 -10.46 16.22 24.70
N VAL A 718 -10.04 15.07 25.26
CA VAL A 718 -8.82 14.26 24.94
C VAL A 718 -9.11 12.82 24.43
N THR A 719 -8.30 12.26 23.50
CA THR A 719 -8.12 10.79 23.25
C THR A 719 -6.82 10.46 22.46
N ALA A 720 -6.38 9.17 22.41
CA ALA A 720 -5.12 8.71 21.78
C ALA A 720 -5.13 7.23 21.28
N THR A 721 -4.20 6.85 20.37
CA THR A 721 -4.00 5.50 19.76
C THR A 721 -2.51 5.17 19.43
N TRP A 722 -2.18 3.96 18.95
CA TRP A 722 -0.80 3.41 18.78
C TRP A 722 -0.61 2.49 17.54
N ALA A 723 0.66 2.36 17.06
CA ALA A 723 1.24 1.29 16.20
C ALA A 723 0.76 1.18 14.71
N VAL A 724 1.51 0.72 13.68
CA VAL A 724 2.92 0.29 13.43
C VAL A 724 3.10 0.26 11.87
N SER A 725 4.26 0.16 11.19
CA SER A 725 5.69 -0.07 11.48
C SER A 725 6.54 1.18 11.08
N GLY A 726 7.76 1.23 10.49
CA GLY A 726 8.80 0.27 10.04
C GLY A 726 9.19 0.43 8.54
N GLU A 727 10.45 0.27 8.10
CA GLU A 727 11.71 0.10 8.84
C GLU A 727 12.37 1.45 9.16
N GLY A 728 12.80 1.63 10.41
CA GLY A 728 13.48 2.82 10.93
C GLY A 728 13.85 2.57 12.39
N VAL A 729 14.96 3.13 12.89
CA VAL A 729 15.56 2.67 14.16
C VAL A 729 14.71 3.05 15.38
N PHE A 730 13.93 2.11 15.89
CA PHE A 730 13.20 2.24 17.16
C PHE A 730 14.10 1.91 18.36
N PHE A 731 14.21 2.84 19.31
CA PHE A 731 14.66 2.52 20.67
C PHE A 731 13.55 1.77 21.42
N SER A 732 13.75 0.49 21.67
CA SER A 732 12.87 -0.28 22.56
C SER A 732 13.00 0.20 24.01
N ARG A 733 12.02 -0.14 24.85
CA ARG A 733 12.05 0.14 26.31
C ARG A 733 13.22 -0.54 27.04
N ALA A 734 13.91 -1.49 26.39
CA ALA A 734 15.17 -2.07 26.86
C ALA A 734 16.39 -1.23 26.44
N GLY A 735 16.45 -0.77 25.18
CA GLY A 735 17.54 0.08 24.68
C GLY A 735 17.63 1.43 25.42
N LEU A 736 16.48 2.01 25.77
CA LEU A 736 16.40 3.26 26.54
C LEU A 736 17.00 3.16 27.97
N ARG A 737 17.23 1.95 28.51
CA ARG A 737 17.97 1.76 29.76
C ARG A 737 19.49 1.65 29.58
N GLN A 738 19.99 1.27 28.39
CA GLN A 738 21.42 1.20 28.12
C GLN A 738 22.03 2.56 27.74
N ALA A 739 21.23 3.49 27.21
CA ALA A 739 21.66 4.85 26.93
C ALA A 739 22.01 5.68 28.20
N ILE A 740 21.56 5.25 29.38
CA ILE A 740 21.78 5.96 30.66
C ILE A 740 22.97 5.33 31.40
N ASN A 741 24.14 5.31 30.78
CA ASN A 741 25.40 4.93 31.43
C ASN A 741 26.58 5.77 30.90
N PRO A 742 27.00 6.84 31.61
CA PRO A 742 27.83 7.91 31.06
C PRO A 742 29.34 7.59 31.00
N THR A 743 29.73 6.31 30.84
CA THR A 743 31.13 5.85 31.01
C THR A 743 31.74 5.13 29.81
N LYS A 744 30.98 4.83 28.75
CA LYS A 744 31.50 4.13 27.55
C LYS A 744 30.79 4.53 26.25
N TYR A 745 31.03 5.73 25.75
CA TYR A 745 31.03 6.06 24.31
C TYR A 745 31.65 7.46 24.09
N GLU A 746 32.98 7.52 24.01
CA GLU A 746 33.65 8.67 23.39
C GLU A 746 33.60 8.55 21.86
N VAL A 747 33.56 9.70 21.16
CA VAL A 747 33.27 9.94 19.73
C VAL A 747 31.80 10.31 19.47
N ALA A 748 31.57 11.61 19.24
CA ALA A 748 30.24 12.18 19.12
C ALA A 748 29.62 11.95 17.72
N LYS A 749 28.43 11.35 17.69
CA LYS A 749 27.43 11.58 16.64
C LYS A 749 26.15 12.06 17.31
N ARG A 750 25.71 13.28 16.98
CA ARG A 750 24.45 13.84 17.48
C ARG A 750 23.26 13.28 16.68
N PRO A 751 22.08 13.06 17.30
CA PRO A 751 20.93 12.47 16.62
C PRO A 751 20.16 13.52 15.80
N CYS A 752 19.53 13.07 14.71
CA CYS A 752 18.54 13.82 13.95
C CYS A 752 17.14 13.20 14.14
N ILE A 753 16.09 14.00 14.00
CA ILE A 753 14.69 13.52 13.96
C ILE A 753 14.05 14.00 12.66
N GLY A 754 13.45 13.06 11.92
CA GLY A 754 12.58 13.34 10.78
C GLY A 754 11.12 13.08 11.15
N LEU A 755 10.21 13.93 10.65
CA LEU A 755 8.77 13.72 10.73
C LEU A 755 8.28 13.15 9.40
N SER A 756 7.77 11.91 9.41
CA SER A 756 7.26 11.22 8.22
C SER A 756 5.91 10.53 8.50
N GLU A 757 5.30 9.97 7.45
CA GLU A 757 3.92 9.43 7.44
C GLU A 757 3.70 8.20 8.35
N ALA A 758 4.73 7.71 9.06
CA ALA A 758 4.63 6.60 10.02
C ALA A 758 3.65 6.83 11.20
N ALA A 759 3.21 8.07 11.44
CA ALA A 759 2.11 8.37 12.36
C ALA A 759 0.70 8.10 11.78
N GLY A 760 0.56 7.90 10.46
CA GLY A 760 -0.72 7.77 9.75
C GLY A 760 -1.40 6.42 9.92
N ASN A 761 -0.63 5.31 9.89
CA ASN A 761 -1.18 3.94 10.00
C ASN A 761 -1.82 3.62 11.37
N ILE A 762 -1.69 4.53 12.34
CA ILE A 762 -2.32 4.50 13.67
C ILE A 762 -3.81 4.89 13.60
N LEU A 763 -4.24 5.60 12.55
CA LEU A 763 -5.52 6.33 12.48
C LEU A 763 -6.65 5.61 11.70
N SER A 764 -6.44 4.35 11.30
CA SER A 764 -7.46 3.54 10.61
C SER A 764 -8.31 2.67 11.55
N GLY A 765 -7.97 2.59 12.84
CA GLY A 765 -8.67 1.79 13.85
C GLY A 765 -9.66 2.61 14.69
N ALA A 766 -10.96 2.38 14.47
CA ALA A 766 -12.13 2.99 15.14
C ALA A 766 -12.35 4.49 14.90
N GLY A 767 -13.56 4.85 14.45
CA GLY A 767 -13.91 6.22 14.05
C GLY A 767 -14.29 7.13 15.22
N VAL A 768 -13.48 8.16 15.48
CA VAL A 768 -13.82 9.30 16.35
C VAL A 768 -13.27 10.59 15.72
N ARG A 769 -14.02 11.69 15.76
CA ARG A 769 -13.52 13.03 15.39
C ARG A 769 -12.49 13.49 16.45
N GLY A 770 -11.22 13.68 16.10
CA GLY A 770 -10.17 14.01 17.07
C GLY A 770 -9.01 14.85 16.51
N ASN A 771 -8.50 15.77 17.32
CA ASN A 771 -7.54 16.83 16.92
C ASN A 771 -6.16 16.69 17.62
N PHE A 772 -5.76 15.45 17.98
CA PHE A 772 -4.96 15.20 19.20
C PHE A 772 -3.54 14.63 19.05
N ALA A 773 -3.03 14.39 17.84
CA ALA A 773 -1.74 13.71 17.66
C ALA A 773 -0.50 14.52 18.11
N ILE A 774 -0.51 15.85 17.94
CA ILE A 774 0.70 16.69 18.12
C ILE A 774 0.98 17.00 19.61
N SER A 775 -0.05 17.18 20.43
CA SER A 775 0.09 17.55 21.85
C SER A 775 0.63 16.42 22.75
N TYR A 776 0.45 15.16 22.36
CA TYR A 776 0.85 14.00 23.17
C TYR A 776 2.36 13.69 23.14
N LEU A 777 3.08 14.18 22.12
CA LEU A 777 4.55 14.05 22.08
C LEU A 777 5.22 15.08 23.00
N TRP A 778 4.76 16.34 22.96
CA TRP A 778 5.42 17.48 23.59
C TRP A 778 5.18 17.63 25.11
N THR A 779 4.37 16.76 25.72
CA THR A 779 4.03 16.81 27.16
C THR A 779 4.87 15.85 28.03
N ALA A 780 5.78 15.07 27.44
CA ALA A 780 6.69 14.20 28.19
C ALA A 780 8.01 14.92 28.53
N PRO A 781 8.48 14.94 29.80
CA PRO A 781 9.74 15.62 30.20
C PRO A 781 11.01 15.15 29.47
N ALA A 782 10.96 13.99 28.80
CA ALA A 782 12.03 13.52 27.93
C ALA A 782 12.21 14.39 26.67
N TRP A 783 11.17 15.07 26.18
CA TRP A 783 11.24 15.91 24.98
C TRP A 783 11.95 17.25 25.22
N ASP A 784 11.67 17.95 26.33
CA ASP A 784 12.45 19.13 26.76
C ASP A 784 13.95 18.79 26.92
N THR A 785 14.25 17.54 27.29
CA THR A 785 15.61 17.03 27.39
C THR A 785 16.21 16.74 26.00
N ALA A 786 15.45 16.13 25.09
CA ALA A 786 15.91 15.75 23.75
C ALA A 786 16.12 16.96 22.82
N ILE A 787 15.21 17.93 22.84
CA ILE A 787 15.23 19.17 22.04
C ILE A 787 16.57 19.92 22.19
N ARG A 788 17.17 19.89 23.38
CA ARG A 788 18.48 20.51 23.66
C ARG A 788 19.66 19.93 22.86
N TRP A 789 19.52 18.77 22.23
CA TRP A 789 20.57 18.09 21.45
C TRP A 789 20.31 18.02 19.95
N LEU A 790 19.21 18.62 19.46
CA LEU A 790 18.84 18.64 18.05
C LEU A 790 19.37 19.92 17.39
N ASP A 791 20.36 19.79 16.50
CA ASP A 791 20.92 20.93 15.78
C ASP A 791 20.19 21.19 14.43
N MET A 792 19.40 20.22 13.98
CA MET A 792 18.72 20.20 12.69
C MET A 792 17.26 19.70 12.84
N VAL A 793 16.33 20.36 12.15
CA VAL A 793 14.91 19.97 12.06
C VAL A 793 14.60 19.69 10.60
N VAL A 794 14.21 18.44 10.28
CA VAL A 794 13.89 18.02 8.91
C VAL A 794 12.38 18.08 8.68
N VAL A 795 11.96 18.85 7.68
CA VAL A 795 10.57 19.00 7.26
C VAL A 795 10.37 18.31 5.91
N ASP A 796 9.57 17.25 5.90
CA ASP A 796 9.19 16.52 4.67
C ASP A 796 7.70 16.71 4.36
N GLU A 797 7.34 16.55 3.08
CA GLU A 797 5.98 16.59 2.52
C GLU A 797 5.03 17.74 2.95
N ALA A 798 5.54 18.86 3.48
CA ALA A 798 4.70 19.98 3.97
C ALA A 798 3.65 20.46 2.94
N ASP A 799 3.98 20.45 1.65
CA ASP A 799 3.06 20.82 0.57
C ASP A 799 1.92 19.82 0.34
N ARG A 800 2.03 18.54 0.76
CA ARG A 800 0.87 17.63 0.75
C ARG A 800 -0.14 18.00 1.83
N LEU A 801 0.28 18.61 2.93
CA LEU A 801 -0.61 19.16 3.96
C LEU A 801 -1.24 20.49 3.53
N VAL A 802 -0.49 21.36 2.84
CA VAL A 802 -0.94 22.73 2.48
C VAL A 802 -1.60 22.83 1.10
N ALA A 803 -1.13 22.07 0.09
CA ALA A 803 -1.57 22.16 -1.30
C ALA A 803 -2.62 21.12 -1.72
N LYS A 804 -3.00 20.18 -0.83
CA LYS A 804 -4.28 19.44 -0.96
C LYS A 804 -5.50 20.35 -0.72
N TRP A 805 -5.31 21.57 -0.21
CA TRP A 805 -6.40 22.51 0.03
C TRP A 805 -6.70 23.37 -1.19
N ASN A 806 -7.96 23.41 -1.58
CA ASN A 806 -8.44 24.39 -2.56
C ASN A 806 -8.50 25.80 -1.94
N LYS A 807 -8.64 26.84 -2.77
CA LYS A 807 -8.71 28.24 -2.32
C LYS A 807 -9.84 28.52 -1.31
N ILE A 808 -10.88 27.68 -1.30
CA ILE A 808 -12.03 27.79 -0.39
C ILE A 808 -11.63 27.30 1.01
N GLN A 809 -11.01 26.12 1.12
CA GLN A 809 -10.53 25.54 2.38
C GLN A 809 -9.45 26.42 3.06
N GLN A 810 -8.58 27.05 2.26
CA GLN A 810 -7.60 28.03 2.77
C GLN A 810 -8.29 29.29 3.34
N ARG A 811 -9.29 29.84 2.65
CA ARG A 811 -10.09 30.98 3.16
C ARG A 811 -10.91 30.61 4.40
N HIS A 812 -11.53 29.44 4.42
CA HIS A 812 -12.34 28.96 5.54
C HIS A 812 -11.52 28.90 6.84
N ARG A 813 -10.30 28.34 6.81
CA ARG A 813 -9.44 28.25 7.99
C ARG A 813 -8.94 29.62 8.50
N ALA A 814 -8.69 30.56 7.60
CA ALA A 814 -8.37 31.94 7.98
C ALA A 814 -9.57 32.64 8.65
N TRP A 815 -10.80 32.35 8.20
CA TRP A 815 -12.04 32.86 8.80
C TRP A 815 -12.33 32.22 10.17
N GLU A 816 -11.97 30.94 10.36
CA GLU A 816 -12.01 30.23 11.64
C GLU A 816 -10.87 30.63 12.62
N GLY A 817 -9.99 31.57 12.25
CA GLY A 817 -8.85 31.99 13.09
C GLY A 817 -7.78 30.93 13.34
N LYS A 818 -7.76 29.84 12.55
CA LYS A 818 -6.83 28.72 12.74
C LYS A 818 -5.47 29.05 12.14
N VAL A 819 -4.43 28.99 12.98
CA VAL A 819 -3.03 29.26 12.59
C VAL A 819 -2.57 28.27 11.51
N ASP A 820 -1.82 28.76 10.52
CA ASP A 820 -1.20 27.94 9.48
C ASP A 820 -0.27 26.87 10.11
N PRO A 821 -0.28 25.59 9.66
CA PRO A 821 0.55 24.54 10.26
C PRO A 821 2.05 24.87 10.28
N CYS A 822 2.55 25.58 9.26
CA CYS A 822 3.94 26.02 9.20
C CYS A 822 4.23 27.13 10.22
N MET A 823 3.27 28.03 10.46
CA MET A 823 3.36 29.03 11.53
C MET A 823 3.27 28.42 12.93
N GLN A 824 2.45 27.39 13.10
CA GLN A 824 2.39 26.65 14.35
C GLN A 824 3.69 25.88 14.63
N LEU A 825 4.31 25.28 13.60
CA LEU A 825 5.64 24.66 13.69
C LEU A 825 6.73 25.70 14.04
N LEU A 826 6.78 26.84 13.34
CA LEU A 826 7.74 27.90 13.61
C LEU A 826 7.62 28.43 15.04
N LYS A 827 6.40 28.70 15.52
CA LYS A 827 6.16 29.16 16.90
C LYS A 827 6.56 28.11 17.93
N LEU A 828 6.37 26.83 17.65
CA LEU A 828 6.81 25.74 18.54
C LEU A 828 8.35 25.61 18.59
N ILE A 829 9.06 25.88 17.49
CA ILE A 829 10.53 25.98 17.47
C ILE A 829 10.99 27.20 18.28
N ASP A 830 10.34 28.34 18.14
CA ASP A 830 10.66 29.59 18.85
C ASP A 830 10.49 29.41 20.38
N GLU A 831 9.31 28.94 20.81
CA GLU A 831 9.02 28.59 22.22
C GLU A 831 9.98 27.52 22.78
N ALA A 832 10.46 26.58 21.95
CA ALA A 832 11.46 25.58 22.34
C ALA A 832 12.87 26.19 22.46
N THR A 833 13.19 27.22 21.68
CA THR A 833 14.46 27.97 21.76
C THR A 833 14.55 28.72 23.08
N GLU A 834 13.50 29.47 23.43
CA GLU A 834 13.43 30.19 24.72
C GLU A 834 13.55 29.24 25.92
N LYS A 835 12.81 28.13 25.92
CA LYS A 835 12.83 27.10 26.99
C LYS A 835 14.15 26.33 27.09
N SER A 836 14.92 26.22 26.00
CA SER A 836 16.21 25.52 25.97
C SER A 836 17.40 26.42 26.31
N GLN A 837 17.24 27.74 26.27
CA GLN A 837 18.31 28.75 26.45
C GLN A 837 19.48 28.56 25.47
N ARG A 838 19.19 28.07 24.26
CA ARG A 838 20.17 28.01 23.16
C ARG A 838 20.54 29.41 22.66
N ALA A 839 21.77 29.55 22.18
CA ALA A 839 22.30 30.76 21.55
C ALA A 839 22.67 30.53 20.07
N ASP A 840 22.47 29.31 19.60
CA ASP A 840 22.80 28.75 18.31
C ASP A 840 21.54 28.55 17.45
N CYS A 841 21.65 28.86 16.15
CA CYS A 841 20.52 28.86 15.22
C CYS A 841 20.12 27.43 14.81
N TRP A 842 18.82 27.14 14.79
CA TRP A 842 18.28 25.90 14.25
C TRP A 842 18.55 25.76 12.75
N GLN A 843 19.09 24.62 12.32
CA GLN A 843 19.18 24.29 10.90
C GLN A 843 17.86 23.66 10.41
N LEU A 844 16.93 24.48 9.93
CA LEU A 844 15.70 24.01 9.29
C LEU A 844 16.03 23.48 7.88
N VAL A 845 15.83 22.18 7.66
CA VAL A 845 16.08 21.52 6.37
C VAL A 845 14.76 21.00 5.80
N ALA A 846 14.24 21.65 4.77
CA ALA A 846 13.16 21.10 3.96
C ALA A 846 13.72 19.96 3.10
N ALA A 847 13.33 18.72 3.39
CA ALA A 847 13.77 17.54 2.63
C ALA A 847 13.14 17.47 1.24
N SER A 848 11.96 18.04 1.07
CA SER A 848 11.18 17.93 -0.16
C SER A 848 11.27 19.16 -1.05
N ALA A 849 11.67 18.96 -2.30
CA ALA A 849 11.49 19.97 -3.34
C ALA A 849 10.04 20.06 -3.85
N THR A 850 9.06 19.51 -3.12
CA THR A 850 7.66 19.96 -3.27
C THR A 850 7.47 21.39 -2.77
N MET A 851 8.39 21.94 -1.95
CA MET A 851 8.28 23.25 -1.31
C MET A 851 8.05 24.36 -2.34
N ASN A 852 6.77 24.63 -2.59
CA ASN A 852 6.38 25.42 -3.74
C ASN A 852 6.57 26.91 -3.45
N ARG A 853 6.51 27.74 -4.50
CA ARG A 853 6.74 29.19 -4.40
C ARG A 853 5.83 29.87 -3.38
N THR A 854 4.65 29.30 -3.09
CA THR A 854 3.74 29.77 -2.03
C THR A 854 4.23 29.35 -0.65
N THR A 855 4.59 28.08 -0.44
CA THR A 855 5.08 27.57 0.86
C THR A 855 6.38 28.28 1.28
N HIS A 856 7.34 28.45 0.37
CA HIS A 856 8.58 29.20 0.63
C HIS A 856 8.30 30.68 0.92
N ARG A 857 7.43 31.33 0.15
CA ARG A 857 7.02 32.72 0.43
C ARG A 857 6.27 32.86 1.74
N ASN A 858 5.35 31.96 2.08
CA ASN A 858 4.58 32.03 3.31
C ASN A 858 5.51 31.86 4.52
N LEU A 859 6.44 30.91 4.48
CA LEU A 859 7.46 30.72 5.51
C LEU A 859 8.35 31.97 5.65
N LYS A 860 8.91 32.51 4.56
CA LYS A 860 9.78 33.71 4.58
C LYS A 860 9.03 34.98 5.02
N PHE A 861 7.83 35.19 4.50
CA PHE A 861 6.99 36.35 4.81
C PHE A 861 6.49 36.35 6.26
N SER A 862 6.12 35.18 6.77
CA SER A 862 5.46 35.07 8.10
C SER A 862 6.45 34.83 9.25
N SER A 863 7.66 34.35 8.96
CA SER A 863 8.77 34.33 9.94
C SER A 863 9.60 35.62 9.96
N GLY A 864 9.65 36.35 8.85
CA GLY A 864 10.59 37.46 8.65
C GLY A 864 12.05 37.04 8.45
N ILE A 865 12.35 35.74 8.46
CA ILE A 865 13.70 35.17 8.30
C ILE A 865 13.95 34.85 6.82
N ASP A 866 15.16 35.15 6.32
CA ASP A 866 15.52 34.83 4.93
C ASP A 866 15.91 33.36 4.77
N ILE A 867 15.00 32.56 4.23
CA ILE A 867 15.15 31.11 4.07
C ILE A 867 15.91 30.81 2.77
N ALA A 868 17.20 30.53 2.90
CA ALA A 868 18.05 30.12 1.78
C ALA A 868 17.74 28.69 1.33
N SER A 869 17.46 28.51 0.02
CA SER A 869 17.29 27.19 -0.61
C SER A 869 18.60 26.72 -1.23
N VAL A 870 18.99 25.47 -0.93
CA VAL A 870 20.37 24.98 -1.11
C VAL A 870 20.38 23.62 -1.83
N ARG A 871 21.38 23.37 -2.68
CA ARG A 871 21.57 22.06 -3.33
C ARG A 871 22.23 21.06 -2.40
N ALA A 872 21.86 19.78 -2.55
CA ALA A 872 22.48 18.67 -1.82
C ALA A 872 24.03 18.68 -1.94
N GLY A 873 24.58 18.96 -3.13
CA GLY A 873 26.02 19.01 -3.38
C GLY A 873 26.81 20.20 -2.81
N GLY A 874 26.26 20.99 -1.88
CA GLY A 874 27.01 22.02 -1.14
C GLY A 874 26.85 23.47 -1.61
N SER A 875 26.06 23.73 -2.66
CA SER A 875 26.01 25.04 -3.32
C SER A 875 24.65 25.73 -3.19
N ALA A 876 24.66 27.06 -3.11
CA ALA A 876 23.46 27.87 -3.24
C ALA A 876 22.82 27.67 -4.63
N LEU A 877 21.50 27.77 -4.71
CA LEU A 877 20.83 27.90 -6.00
C LEU A 877 21.16 29.27 -6.62
N PRO A 878 21.46 29.37 -7.92
CA PRO A 878 21.64 30.66 -8.57
C PRO A 878 20.33 31.44 -8.55
N GLU A 879 20.41 32.77 -8.43
CA GLU A 879 19.22 33.62 -8.47
C GLU A 879 18.53 33.47 -9.82
N ALA A 880 17.26 33.03 -9.79
CA ALA A 880 16.48 32.84 -11.00
C ALA A 880 16.07 34.20 -11.58
N GLY A 881 16.80 34.63 -12.62
CA GLY A 881 16.33 35.67 -13.54
C GLY A 881 14.89 35.38 -13.97
N GLY A 882 14.07 36.43 -14.04
CA GLY A 882 12.61 36.30 -14.00
C GLY A 882 12.01 35.43 -15.11
N GLY A 883 11.70 34.17 -14.79
CA GLY A 883 11.06 33.24 -15.72
C GLY A 883 11.71 31.86 -15.83
N GLY A 884 12.09 31.23 -14.72
CA GLY A 884 12.61 29.85 -14.74
C GLY A 884 12.42 29.12 -13.42
N GLN A 885 11.63 28.03 -13.45
CA GLN A 885 11.72 26.98 -12.42
C GLN A 885 13.01 26.20 -12.65
N THR A 886 13.72 25.79 -11.60
CA THR A 886 14.88 24.90 -11.71
C THR A 886 14.45 23.44 -11.92
N GLY A 887 13.74 23.17 -13.02
CA GLY A 887 13.39 21.83 -13.50
C GLY A 887 12.55 20.99 -12.53
N ASP A 888 11.28 21.32 -12.35
CA ASP A 888 10.29 20.45 -11.69
C ASP A 888 9.89 19.22 -12.54
N GLY A 889 10.31 19.22 -13.82
CA GLY A 889 9.87 18.24 -14.82
C GLY A 889 8.57 18.69 -15.49
N THR A 890 8.53 19.94 -15.95
CA THR A 890 7.44 20.48 -16.79
C THR A 890 7.04 19.49 -17.88
N SER A 891 5.74 19.41 -18.19
CA SER A 891 5.17 18.49 -19.18
C SER A 891 5.58 18.76 -20.65
N SER A 892 6.52 19.68 -20.87
CA SER A 892 7.14 20.01 -22.15
C SER A 892 8.41 19.17 -22.37
N TRP A 893 8.46 18.38 -23.45
CA TRP A 893 9.63 17.58 -23.80
C TRP A 893 10.83 18.49 -24.15
N PRO A 894 12.02 18.34 -23.53
CA PRO A 894 13.17 19.17 -23.88
C PRO A 894 13.74 18.76 -25.25
N SER A 895 13.89 19.71 -26.17
CA SER A 895 14.35 19.47 -27.56
C SER A 895 15.73 18.84 -27.71
N ALA A 896 16.55 18.84 -26.64
CA ALA A 896 17.87 18.20 -26.60
C ALA A 896 17.88 16.79 -25.95
N LEU A 897 16.73 16.30 -25.46
CA LEU A 897 16.64 15.00 -24.78
C LEU A 897 16.64 13.85 -25.79
N ARG A 898 17.56 12.88 -25.63
CA ARG A 898 17.57 11.66 -26.47
C ARG A 898 16.98 10.49 -25.70
N HIS A 899 15.85 9.97 -26.17
CA HIS A 899 15.22 8.76 -25.63
C HIS A 899 15.57 7.51 -26.46
N MET A 900 15.79 6.39 -25.78
CA MET A 900 15.93 5.06 -26.39
C MET A 900 15.08 4.05 -25.61
N VAL A 901 14.43 3.12 -26.31
CA VAL A 901 13.68 2.02 -25.70
C VAL A 901 14.43 0.71 -25.90
N THR A 902 14.63 -0.05 -24.82
CA THR A 902 15.26 -1.37 -24.83
C THR A 902 14.24 -2.41 -24.36
N VAL A 903 13.83 -3.31 -25.26
CA VAL A 903 12.80 -4.31 -24.95
C VAL A 903 13.44 -5.57 -24.36
N ALA A 904 13.08 -5.92 -23.12
CA ALA A 904 13.53 -7.18 -22.51
C ALA A 904 12.51 -8.30 -22.79
N ARG A 905 12.93 -9.32 -23.56
CA ARG A 905 12.13 -10.52 -23.87
C ARG A 905 12.83 -11.79 -23.32
N PRO A 906 12.15 -12.64 -22.53
CA PRO A 906 10.93 -12.35 -21.77
C PRO A 906 11.18 -11.29 -20.68
N TYR A 907 10.13 -10.58 -20.25
CA TYR A 907 10.23 -9.55 -19.20
C TYR A 907 10.24 -10.17 -17.78
N GLN A 908 11.26 -10.96 -17.48
CA GLN A 908 11.47 -11.62 -16.19
C GLN A 908 12.64 -10.97 -15.46
N PHE A 909 12.55 -10.80 -14.13
CA PHE A 909 13.51 -10.03 -13.33
C PHE A 909 14.99 -10.37 -13.59
N PRO A 910 15.45 -11.65 -13.64
CA PRO A 910 16.84 -11.97 -13.94
C PRO A 910 17.29 -11.54 -15.36
N LYS A 911 16.37 -11.53 -16.33
CA LYS A 911 16.62 -11.08 -17.71
C LYS A 911 16.58 -9.55 -17.83
N VAL A 912 15.63 -8.90 -17.16
CA VAL A 912 15.54 -7.43 -17.06
C VAL A 912 16.81 -6.85 -16.40
N MET A 913 17.31 -7.47 -15.33
CA MET A 913 18.59 -7.07 -14.72
C MET A 913 19.81 -7.33 -15.63
N SER A 914 19.82 -8.37 -16.46
CA SER A 914 20.87 -8.54 -17.49
C SER A 914 20.82 -7.43 -18.54
N VAL A 915 19.63 -7.13 -19.06
CA VAL A 915 19.44 -6.08 -20.08
C VAL A 915 19.79 -4.71 -19.51
N ALA A 916 19.36 -4.39 -18.29
CA ALA A 916 19.71 -3.15 -17.60
C ALA A 916 21.23 -3.01 -17.38
N ALA A 917 21.91 -4.07 -16.91
CA ALA A 917 23.37 -4.04 -16.73
C ALA A 917 24.12 -3.86 -18.06
N VAL A 918 23.73 -4.57 -19.12
CA VAL A 918 24.30 -4.41 -20.47
C VAL A 918 24.04 -3.00 -21.03
N THR A 919 22.86 -2.41 -20.78
CA THR A 919 22.54 -1.03 -21.18
C THR A 919 23.39 -0.02 -20.41
N ILE A 920 23.50 -0.15 -19.08
CA ILE A 920 24.34 0.72 -18.24
C ILE A 920 25.81 0.62 -18.62
N GLY A 921 26.34 -0.59 -18.86
CA GLY A 921 27.73 -0.79 -19.30
C GLY A 921 28.04 -0.20 -20.69
N LYS A 922 27.03 -0.08 -21.56
CA LYS A 922 27.14 0.57 -22.87
C LYS A 922 26.97 2.10 -22.82
N LEU A 923 26.33 2.62 -21.78
CA LEU A 923 26.24 4.07 -21.56
C LEU A 923 27.60 4.57 -21.03
N ALA A 924 28.30 5.34 -21.86
CA ALA A 924 29.56 6.00 -21.50
C ALA A 924 29.34 7.23 -20.59
N ALA A 925 28.53 7.06 -19.55
CA ALA A 925 28.20 8.02 -18.51
C ALA A 925 29.01 7.71 -17.25
N ASP A 926 29.47 8.74 -16.54
CA ASP A 926 30.26 8.56 -15.32
C ASP A 926 29.39 8.58 -14.06
N ARG A 927 28.20 9.19 -14.12
CA ARG A 927 27.16 9.07 -13.08
C ARG A 927 25.77 8.87 -13.71
N LEU A 928 25.15 7.74 -13.38
CA LEU A 928 23.82 7.35 -13.85
C LEU A 928 22.79 7.34 -12.72
N LEU A 929 21.54 7.59 -13.08
CA LEU A 929 20.38 7.39 -12.21
C LEU A 929 19.47 6.28 -12.78
N VAL A 930 19.34 5.18 -12.04
CA VAL A 930 18.38 4.11 -12.31
C VAL A 930 17.09 4.40 -11.53
N VAL A 931 15.97 4.55 -12.24
CA VAL A 931 14.66 4.80 -11.66
C VAL A 931 13.75 3.59 -11.87
N LEU A 932 13.21 3.06 -10.77
CA LEU A 932 12.22 1.99 -10.76
C LEU A 932 10.82 2.60 -10.90
N ALA A 933 10.25 2.48 -12.08
CA ALA A 933 8.88 2.89 -12.40
C ALA A 933 7.93 1.70 -12.15
N THR A 934 7.80 1.30 -10.89
CA THR A 934 6.96 0.17 -10.47
C THR A 934 5.73 0.65 -9.72
N THR A 935 4.55 0.34 -10.26
CA THR A 935 3.26 0.79 -9.74
C THR A 935 2.91 0.11 -8.40
N SER A 936 2.36 0.85 -7.44
CA SER A 936 1.71 0.29 -6.25
C SER A 936 0.40 -0.45 -6.53
N ASP A 937 -0.27 -0.12 -7.64
CA ASP A 937 -1.70 -0.43 -7.86
C ASP A 937 -2.00 -1.41 -9.03
N ALA A 938 -1.00 -2.04 -9.64
CA ALA A 938 -1.21 -3.04 -10.69
C ALA A 938 -0.77 -4.46 -10.28
N GLY A 939 -1.74 -5.37 -10.14
CA GLY A 939 -1.55 -6.77 -9.74
C GLY A 939 -0.89 -7.67 -10.80
N ARG A 940 0.25 -7.27 -11.37
CA ARG A 940 1.03 -8.06 -12.36
C ARG A 940 2.54 -8.15 -12.08
N ALA A 941 3.02 -7.59 -10.97
CA ALA A 941 4.37 -7.86 -10.45
C ALA A 941 4.33 -7.93 -8.92
N PRO A 942 4.89 -8.98 -8.27
CA PRO A 942 5.08 -9.00 -6.83
C PRO A 942 6.02 -7.87 -6.40
N SER A 943 5.54 -6.97 -5.53
CA SER A 943 6.26 -5.78 -5.06
C SER A 943 7.59 -6.08 -4.36
N SER A 944 7.79 -7.32 -3.89
CA SER A 944 9.04 -7.81 -3.33
C SER A 944 10.19 -7.91 -4.35
N ILE A 945 9.89 -8.23 -5.61
CA ILE A 945 10.91 -8.62 -6.62
C ILE A 945 11.74 -7.42 -7.09
N TYR A 946 11.12 -6.27 -7.34
CA TYR A 946 11.80 -5.03 -7.73
C TYR A 946 12.17 -4.15 -6.52
N SER A 947 12.21 -4.71 -5.31
CA SER A 947 12.63 -3.95 -4.13
C SER A 947 14.04 -3.39 -4.28
N LEU A 948 14.21 -2.14 -3.84
CA LEU A 948 15.39 -1.31 -4.11
C LEU A 948 16.71 -2.00 -3.69
N ASN A 949 16.68 -2.73 -2.57
CA ASN A 949 17.82 -3.53 -2.08
C ASN A 949 18.20 -4.69 -3.01
N ILE A 950 17.22 -5.42 -3.57
CA ILE A 950 17.48 -6.56 -4.48
C ILE A 950 17.98 -6.04 -5.84
N VAL A 951 17.43 -4.94 -6.34
CA VAL A 951 17.92 -4.28 -7.56
C VAL A 951 19.36 -3.81 -7.38
N VAL A 952 19.69 -3.12 -6.28
CA VAL A 952 21.07 -2.69 -5.99
C VAL A 952 22.02 -3.90 -5.89
N ALA A 953 21.61 -4.97 -5.21
CA ALA A 953 22.43 -6.18 -5.11
C ALA A 953 22.69 -6.83 -6.48
N GLN A 954 21.66 -6.97 -7.32
CA GLN A 954 21.80 -7.54 -8.66
C GLN A 954 22.62 -6.65 -9.61
N LEU A 955 22.45 -5.32 -9.56
CA LEU A 955 23.26 -4.40 -10.36
C LEU A 955 24.72 -4.39 -9.90
N ARG A 956 25.02 -4.45 -8.59
CA ARG A 956 26.40 -4.60 -8.09
C ARG A 956 27.08 -5.85 -8.64
N LEU A 957 26.40 -6.99 -8.60
CA LEU A 957 26.93 -8.26 -9.11
C LEU A 957 27.19 -8.22 -10.62
N ARG A 958 26.26 -7.65 -11.40
CA ARG A 958 26.27 -7.71 -12.87
C ARG A 958 27.11 -6.61 -13.52
N LEU A 959 27.23 -5.43 -12.89
CA LEU A 959 28.04 -4.33 -13.40
C LEU A 959 29.55 -4.54 -13.19
N ALA A 960 29.93 -5.45 -12.28
CA ALA A 960 31.34 -5.85 -12.11
C ALA A 960 31.99 -6.39 -13.39
N GLU A 961 31.20 -6.99 -14.30
CA GLU A 961 31.65 -7.45 -15.63
C GLU A 961 31.98 -6.28 -16.59
N PHE A 962 31.45 -5.09 -16.33
CA PHE A 962 31.55 -3.90 -17.20
C PHE A 962 32.51 -2.83 -16.64
N GLY A 963 33.12 -3.07 -15.46
CA GLY A 963 34.13 -2.19 -14.85
C GLY A 963 33.82 -1.81 -13.40
N THR A 964 34.56 -0.82 -12.89
CA THR A 964 34.41 -0.32 -11.51
C THR A 964 33.20 0.61 -11.38
N PHE A 965 32.02 0.01 -11.14
CA PHE A 965 30.79 0.73 -10.83
C PHE A 965 30.47 0.71 -9.32
N GLU A 966 30.33 1.89 -8.71
CA GLU A 966 29.81 2.06 -7.36
C GLU A 966 28.29 2.26 -7.41
N VAL A 967 27.53 1.21 -7.07
CA VAL A 967 26.05 1.27 -7.06
C VAL A 967 25.56 1.61 -5.65
N VAL A 968 24.77 2.68 -5.51
CA VAL A 968 24.27 3.21 -4.23
C VAL A 968 22.75 3.43 -4.25
N THR A 969 22.11 3.46 -3.08
CA THR A 969 20.72 3.89 -2.95
C THR A 969 20.66 5.42 -2.98
N VAL A 970 19.54 6.00 -3.43
CA VAL A 970 19.34 7.47 -3.37
C VAL A 970 19.44 8.02 -1.94
N ALA A 971 18.98 7.27 -0.93
CA ALA A 971 19.14 7.64 0.47
C ALA A 971 20.62 7.76 0.88
N ALA A 972 21.46 6.76 0.57
CA ALA A 972 22.89 6.80 0.87
C ALA A 972 23.62 7.93 0.11
N ALA A 973 23.19 8.24 -1.13
CA ALA A 973 23.72 9.35 -1.90
C ALA A 973 23.36 10.73 -1.28
N VAL A 974 22.18 10.86 -0.67
CA VAL A 974 21.75 12.07 0.06
C VAL A 974 22.43 12.16 1.44
N GLU A 975 22.56 11.06 2.18
CA GLU A 975 23.32 11.03 3.45
C GLU A 975 24.79 11.40 3.25
N ALA A 976 25.44 10.85 2.21
CA ALA A 976 26.82 11.19 1.87
C ALA A 976 26.98 12.68 1.47
N ALA A 977 25.96 13.26 0.84
CA ALA A 977 25.93 14.69 0.53
C ALA A 977 25.72 15.55 1.79
N ALA A 978 24.81 15.14 2.69
CA ALA A 978 24.55 15.83 3.96
C ALA A 978 25.76 15.80 4.91
N ALA A 979 26.53 14.70 4.96
CA ALA A 979 27.72 14.58 5.81
C ALA A 979 28.79 15.65 5.51
N LEU A 980 28.89 16.11 4.25
CA LEU A 980 29.83 17.16 3.81
C LEU A 980 29.56 18.54 4.44
N TRP A 981 28.38 18.76 5.02
CA TRP A 981 28.00 20.01 5.69
C TRP A 981 28.44 20.09 7.16
N THR A 982 28.95 19.00 7.74
CA THR A 982 29.56 19.04 9.07
C THR A 982 30.90 19.79 9.04
N VAL A 983 31.33 20.35 10.18
CA VAL A 983 32.52 21.21 10.27
C VAL A 983 33.82 20.52 9.79
N GLU A 984 33.88 19.18 9.80
CA GLU A 984 35.02 18.38 9.31
C GLU A 984 34.88 17.92 7.85
N GLY A 985 33.75 18.16 7.18
CA GLY A 985 33.39 17.61 5.87
C GLY A 985 34.38 17.92 4.73
N SER A 986 35.23 18.93 4.88
CA SER A 986 36.33 19.24 3.96
C SER A 986 37.29 18.08 3.70
N ALA A 987 37.46 17.16 4.67
CA ALA A 987 38.33 15.99 4.53
C ALA A 987 37.79 14.94 3.54
N GLN A 988 36.46 14.77 3.46
CA GLN A 988 35.84 13.64 2.77
C GLN A 988 35.89 13.77 1.24
N ARG A 989 36.10 14.99 0.72
CA ARG A 989 36.32 15.27 -0.71
C ARG A 989 37.55 14.54 -1.29
N LYS A 990 38.47 14.05 -0.44
CA LYS A 990 39.64 13.25 -0.83
C LYS A 990 39.37 11.74 -1.00
N ARG A 991 38.12 11.27 -0.84
CA ARG A 991 37.79 9.83 -0.89
C ARG A 991 36.94 9.36 -2.09
N ARG A 992 36.62 10.23 -3.06
CA ARG A 992 36.21 9.76 -4.40
C ARG A 992 37.44 9.17 -5.09
N ALA A 993 37.42 7.87 -5.35
CA ALA A 993 38.48 7.19 -6.09
C ALA A 993 38.49 7.70 -7.55
N SER A 994 39.68 7.98 -8.07
CA SER A 994 39.87 8.45 -9.44
C SER A 994 39.61 7.32 -10.45
N GLY A 995 38.36 7.18 -10.91
CA GLY A 995 37.97 6.31 -12.04
C GLY A 995 36.75 5.41 -11.84
N SER A 996 36.12 5.38 -10.65
CA SER A 996 34.89 4.60 -10.43
C SER A 996 33.65 5.37 -10.89
N ARG A 997 32.81 4.74 -11.73
CA ARG A 997 31.52 5.27 -12.18
C ARG A 997 30.44 5.05 -11.13
N GLU A 998 29.51 5.99 -10.98
CA GLU A 998 28.49 5.94 -9.93
C GLU A 998 27.11 5.60 -10.50
N VAL A 999 26.37 4.67 -9.88
CA VAL A 999 25.00 4.31 -10.25
C VAL A 999 24.09 4.49 -9.06
N VAL A 1000 23.30 5.58 -9.05
CA VAL A 1000 22.30 5.82 -8.02
C VAL A 1000 21.02 5.07 -8.40
N VAL A 1001 20.48 4.27 -7.48
CA VAL A 1001 19.22 3.52 -7.67
C VAL A 1001 18.12 4.10 -6.78
N ALA A 1002 16.95 4.33 -7.37
CA ALA A 1002 15.80 4.91 -6.69
C ALA A 1002 14.46 4.32 -7.18
N ASP A 1003 13.43 4.44 -6.34
CA ASP A 1003 12.02 4.36 -6.76
C ASP A 1003 11.57 5.69 -7.39
N ALA A 1004 10.62 5.65 -8.33
CA ALA A 1004 10.07 6.84 -9.00
C ALA A 1004 9.46 7.88 -8.04
N GLN A 1005 8.86 7.47 -6.91
CA GLN A 1005 8.43 8.39 -5.86
C GLN A 1005 9.63 8.88 -5.03
N ALA A 1006 10.64 8.04 -4.81
CA ALA A 1006 11.82 8.42 -4.01
C ALA A 1006 12.73 9.46 -4.69
N VAL A 1007 12.78 9.54 -6.02
CA VAL A 1007 13.45 10.68 -6.72
C VAL A 1007 12.61 11.94 -6.81
N ARG A 1008 11.37 11.95 -6.31
CA ARG A 1008 10.41 13.04 -6.52
C ARG A 1008 10.80 14.31 -5.78
N GLY A 1009 11.62 15.12 -6.45
CA GLY A 1009 12.16 16.38 -5.93
C GLY A 1009 13.66 16.34 -5.65
N ILE A 1010 14.30 15.17 -5.55
CA ILE A 1010 15.72 15.08 -5.17
C ILE A 1010 16.64 15.56 -6.32
N HIS A 1011 17.37 16.65 -6.08
CA HIS A 1011 18.28 17.25 -7.05
C HIS A 1011 19.70 16.65 -6.93
N LEU A 1012 19.91 15.49 -7.55
CA LEU A 1012 21.20 14.79 -7.59
C LEU A 1012 22.13 15.43 -8.63
N ASP A 1013 23.24 16.06 -8.24
CA ASP A 1013 24.13 16.77 -9.18
C ASP A 1013 24.85 15.84 -10.17
N ASN A 1014 25.13 16.33 -11.39
CA ASN A 1014 25.82 15.65 -12.48
C ASN A 1014 25.30 14.22 -12.77
N ILE A 1015 24.10 14.10 -13.36
CA ILE A 1015 23.62 12.83 -13.93
C ILE A 1015 23.71 12.94 -15.45
N ASP A 1016 24.52 12.09 -16.08
CA ASP A 1016 24.74 12.12 -17.53
C ASP A 1016 23.68 11.31 -18.29
N ALA A 1017 23.15 10.27 -17.64
CA ALA A 1017 22.10 9.40 -18.19
C ALA A 1017 21.12 8.88 -17.13
N VAL A 1018 19.85 8.74 -17.52
CA VAL A 1018 18.79 8.09 -16.73
C VAL A 1018 18.40 6.77 -17.37
N VAL A 1019 18.27 5.72 -16.56
CA VAL A 1019 17.74 4.41 -16.98
C VAL A 1019 16.45 4.14 -16.22
N ILE A 1020 15.32 4.09 -16.93
CA ILE A 1020 14.00 3.80 -16.34
C ILE A 1020 13.71 2.32 -16.52
N ILE A 1021 13.39 1.61 -15.44
CA ILE A 1021 13.04 0.18 -15.46
C ILE A 1021 11.62 0.04 -14.90
N GLY A 1022 10.70 -0.56 -15.66
CA GLY A 1022 9.29 -0.71 -15.25
C GLY A 1022 8.28 -0.20 -16.28
N ASP A 1023 7.15 0.31 -15.80
CA ASP A 1023 6.03 0.79 -16.61
C ASP A 1023 5.47 2.10 -16.00
N PRO A 1024 5.86 3.29 -16.49
CA PRO A 1024 5.38 4.56 -15.95
C PRO A 1024 3.90 4.77 -16.32
N ILE A 1025 3.07 5.02 -15.30
CA ILE A 1025 1.59 5.10 -15.41
C ILE A 1025 1.17 6.29 -16.26
N SER A 1026 1.92 7.39 -16.17
CA SER A 1026 1.61 8.64 -16.86
C SER A 1026 2.86 9.23 -17.49
N VAL A 1027 2.68 10.02 -18.56
CA VAL A 1027 3.82 10.69 -19.18
C VAL A 1027 4.33 11.86 -18.32
N GLY A 1028 3.53 12.36 -17.36
CA GLY A 1028 4.03 13.24 -16.30
C GLY A 1028 5.05 12.56 -15.40
N GLU A 1029 4.80 11.31 -14.99
CA GLU A 1029 5.76 10.48 -14.25
C GLU A 1029 7.01 10.14 -15.09
N TYR A 1030 6.82 9.75 -16.37
CA TYR A 1030 7.93 9.53 -17.30
C TYR A 1030 8.80 10.78 -17.48
N LEU A 1031 8.21 11.95 -17.76
CA LEU A 1031 8.95 13.22 -17.92
C LEU A 1031 9.61 13.66 -16.61
N HIS A 1032 9.01 13.39 -15.45
CA HIS A 1032 9.62 13.67 -14.15
C HIS A 1032 10.85 12.80 -13.86
N CYS A 1033 10.88 11.56 -14.35
CA CYS A 1033 12.04 10.68 -14.31
C CYS A 1033 13.10 11.11 -15.35
N ALA A 1034 12.67 11.32 -16.60
CA ALA A 1034 13.52 11.62 -17.74
C ALA A 1034 14.20 13.01 -17.65
N GLY A 1035 13.47 14.02 -17.19
CA GLY A 1035 13.92 15.42 -17.11
C GLY A 1035 15.07 15.69 -16.14
N ARG A 1036 15.54 14.68 -15.39
CA ARG A 1036 16.67 14.80 -14.47
C ARG A 1036 18.03 15.01 -15.17
N THR A 1037 18.14 14.66 -16.45
CA THR A 1037 19.36 14.72 -17.27
C THR A 1037 19.54 16.06 -18.01
N CYS A 1038 18.47 16.65 -18.56
CA CYS A 1038 18.55 17.92 -19.30
C CYS A 1038 18.68 19.13 -18.36
N ARG A 1039 19.92 19.45 -17.97
CA ARG A 1039 20.25 20.65 -17.18
C ARG A 1039 20.90 21.73 -18.03
N PHE A 1040 20.67 22.97 -17.62
CA PHE A 1040 21.49 24.10 -18.05
C PHE A 1040 22.77 24.12 -17.23
N GLN A 1041 23.92 24.16 -17.91
CA GLN A 1041 25.19 24.47 -17.25
C GLN A 1041 25.29 25.98 -17.04
N PRO A 1042 25.83 26.47 -15.90
CA PRO A 1042 26.03 27.91 -15.69
C PRO A 1042 26.91 28.51 -16.80
N GLY A 1043 26.35 29.45 -17.56
CA GLY A 1043 27.02 30.06 -18.72
C GLY A 1043 26.72 29.43 -20.08
N HIS A 1044 25.75 28.50 -20.19
CA HIS A 1044 25.24 28.00 -21.47
C HIS A 1044 23.75 28.32 -21.64
N ALA A 1045 23.38 28.75 -22.86
CA ALA A 1045 22.04 29.22 -23.20
C ALA A 1045 21.08 28.11 -23.70
N GLU A 1046 21.61 26.90 -23.90
CA GLU A 1046 20.85 25.70 -24.30
C GLU A 1046 21.09 24.56 -23.29
N PRO A 1047 20.11 23.67 -23.06
CA PRO A 1047 20.29 22.53 -22.17
C PRO A 1047 21.29 21.54 -22.76
N THR A 1048 22.29 21.12 -22.00
CA THR A 1048 23.21 20.06 -22.44
C THR A 1048 22.45 18.74 -22.51
N GLY A 1049 22.22 18.24 -23.72
CA GLY A 1049 21.30 17.14 -24.01
C GLY A 1049 21.66 15.83 -23.29
N GLY A 1050 20.69 15.29 -22.54
CA GLY A 1050 20.84 14.06 -21.76
C GLY A 1050 20.31 12.82 -22.47
N THR A 1051 20.85 11.65 -22.10
CA THR A 1051 20.37 10.34 -22.60
C THR A 1051 19.42 9.70 -21.60
N VAL A 1052 18.26 9.23 -22.07
CA VAL A 1052 17.27 8.48 -21.28
C VAL A 1052 17.03 7.13 -21.95
N VAL A 1053 17.14 6.04 -21.20
CA VAL A 1053 16.90 4.69 -21.71
C VAL A 1053 15.82 3.99 -20.90
N SER A 1054 14.76 3.53 -21.55
CA SER A 1054 13.68 2.76 -20.90
C SER A 1054 13.86 1.26 -21.15
N VAL A 1055 14.06 0.47 -20.09
CA VAL A 1055 14.14 -0.99 -20.14
C VAL A 1055 12.78 -1.57 -19.74
N VAL A 1056 12.02 -2.03 -20.74
CA VAL A 1056 10.57 -2.28 -20.61
C VAL A 1056 10.13 -3.58 -21.29
N ALA A 1057 8.89 -4.02 -21.02
CA ALA A 1057 8.25 -5.13 -21.71
C ALA A 1057 7.82 -4.72 -23.14
N SER A 1058 7.57 -5.69 -24.03
CA SER A 1058 7.19 -5.39 -25.43
C SER A 1058 5.94 -4.51 -25.52
N ASN A 1059 4.85 -4.91 -24.87
CA ASN A 1059 3.61 -4.13 -24.83
C ASN A 1059 3.77 -2.69 -24.28
N VAL A 1060 4.77 -2.45 -23.42
CA VAL A 1060 5.09 -1.11 -22.91
C VAL A 1060 5.83 -0.31 -23.98
N ALA A 1061 6.80 -0.92 -24.67
CA ALA A 1061 7.48 -0.31 -25.81
C ALA A 1061 6.52 0.00 -26.96
N ASP A 1062 5.63 -0.95 -27.29
CA ASP A 1062 4.62 -0.82 -28.34
C ASP A 1062 3.66 0.35 -28.02
N ARG A 1063 3.23 0.51 -26.75
CA ARG A 1063 2.46 1.68 -26.30
C ARG A 1063 3.26 2.99 -26.39
N MET A 1064 4.53 2.99 -26.01
CA MET A 1064 5.40 4.19 -26.12
C MET A 1064 5.63 4.62 -27.58
N GLU A 1065 5.79 3.65 -28.50
CA GLU A 1065 5.98 3.86 -29.94
C GLU A 1065 4.73 4.46 -30.62
N HIS A 1066 3.54 4.03 -30.22
CA HIS A 1066 2.26 4.47 -30.82
C HIS A 1066 1.61 5.67 -30.08
N HIS A 1067 2.25 6.18 -29.02
CA HIS A 1067 1.70 7.29 -28.25
C HIS A 1067 1.79 8.62 -29.03
N PRO A 1068 0.75 9.50 -29.02
CA PRO A 1068 0.72 10.75 -29.80
C PRO A 1068 1.80 11.79 -29.42
N TRP A 1069 2.59 11.50 -28.39
CA TRP A 1069 3.68 12.31 -27.85
C TRP A 1069 4.91 12.31 -28.80
N ARG A 1070 5.01 11.32 -29.69
CA ARG A 1070 5.97 11.23 -30.81
C ARG A 1070 5.83 12.35 -31.86
N ARG A 1071 4.94 13.32 -31.65
CA ARG A 1071 4.81 14.55 -32.46
C ARG A 1071 5.70 15.71 -32.00
N TYR A 1072 6.42 15.55 -30.87
CA TYR A 1072 7.21 16.61 -30.25
C TYR A 1072 8.73 16.35 -30.20
N GLY A 1073 9.22 15.36 -30.96
CA GLY A 1073 10.63 14.98 -31.07
C GLY A 1073 10.89 14.09 -32.28
#